data_AF-A0A952C3I0-F1
#
_entry.id   AF-A0A952C3I0-F1
#
_cell.length_a   1.000
_cell.length_b   1.000
_cell.length_c   1.000
_cell.angle_alpha   90.00
_cell.angle_beta   90.00
_cell.angle_gamma   90.00
#
_symmetry.space_group_name_H-M   'P 1'
#
loop_
_entity.id
_entity.type
_entity.pdbx_description
1 polymer ?
#
loop_
_entity_poly.entity_id
_entity_poly.type
_entity_poly.pdbx_seq_one_letter_code
_entity_poly.pdbx_strand_id
1 'polypeptide(L)'
;MRTATIRRRKTFSVLFSIWLAMTLATGLVGAMETLPLISSGTVPKQDTIAPSMPARVRLVSATQTSIELAWDKATDNTEVAGYRIYERVKLNPYYAYWALRLNNVTATSATLTGLQPGTKYKYGVSAFDAAGNESPKANAPLVTTLEAPHAYHPVKVGEAVFGVVGQLFKYQVAATGNPAPEFSLVEGPQGMTVNARTGLVTWTPSAVDAGQATATVRAFNSEGSDVHTFSFPVYTAGTDREAPSSIYDPLVSNITANGATISWQPATDNVGVIGYLVMAQKDGHGQSLFTAGDTSGPATIFTVTTLQAGTGYRLWISAYDAAGNRGSISGVPPAHITTLTGTVDVPISGLAATNSSPTLLGLPTLFTATVASGTNVNFVWEFDDGSGNTGDVISHTFAITGTHITTVTATNNQGSVTATTVAEVLAPPISNTNLISVEPPLPTNSDLITITVSGVYTNSCTPVYASHQLVDHVISIVGQLSGELFCLPVETAWSYAVQVGPLPTGTYTVLHTVGDVVDVATFIVVEAPVVTGQGVPPSLWVDALEATTLTAAVGELFTVQMLAVGDPPPTYTLMVAPSAMAIDPDTGIVTWIPAAQDVGRVDFAVRAENAAGSDDYAFSVTVAPAEPDGSNNEEYYLPIILQTLK
;
A
#
# COMPACT_ATOMS: atom_id res chain seq x y z
N MET A 1 -3.41 -62.93 -22.64
CA MET A 1 -4.38 -63.90 -22.07
C MET A 1 -4.50 -63.64 -20.57
N ARG A 2 -5.75 -63.52 -20.10
CA ARG A 2 -6.35 -63.71 -18.75
C ARG A 2 -5.35 -63.82 -17.57
N THR A 3 -5.52 -63.20 -16.40
CA THR A 3 -6.73 -63.13 -15.56
C THR A 3 -6.48 -62.16 -14.38
N ALA A 4 -7.56 -61.55 -13.89
CA ALA A 4 -7.65 -60.62 -12.76
C ALA A 4 -7.32 -61.23 -11.37
N THR A 5 -7.09 -60.38 -10.36
CA THR A 5 -8.00 -60.16 -9.19
C THR A 5 -7.28 -59.55 -7.96
N ILE A 6 -7.68 -58.31 -7.63
CA ILE A 6 -8.02 -57.71 -6.31
C ILE A 6 -7.11 -58.00 -5.08
N ARG A 7 -6.57 -56.91 -4.48
CA ARG A 7 -6.29 -56.82 -3.03
C ARG A 7 -6.61 -55.43 -2.45
N ARG A 8 -7.58 -55.44 -1.51
CA ARG A 8 -7.61 -54.85 -0.15
C ARG A 8 -7.20 -53.39 0.10
N ARG A 9 -8.08 -52.68 0.83
CA ARG A 9 -7.83 -51.85 2.04
C ARG A 9 -9.22 -51.65 2.72
N LYS A 10 -9.54 -52.16 3.93
CA LYS A 10 -9.12 -51.75 5.30
C LYS A 10 -9.01 -50.23 5.40
N THR A 11 -9.66 -49.47 6.27
CA THR A 11 -10.46 -49.65 7.51
C THR A 11 -10.94 -48.21 7.85
N PHE A 12 -12.01 -48.01 8.62
CA PHE A 12 -12.00 -47.19 9.85
C PHE A 12 -13.42 -47.10 10.43
N SER A 13 -13.52 -47.56 11.67
CA SER A 13 -14.68 -47.50 12.55
C SER A 13 -14.18 -46.79 13.80
N VAL A 14 -14.87 -45.75 14.27
CA VAL A 14 -14.65 -45.14 15.58
C VAL A 14 -16.01 -44.94 16.24
N LEU A 15 -16.12 -45.51 17.43
CA LEU A 15 -17.23 -45.54 18.37
C LEU A 15 -17.26 -44.26 19.23
N PHE A 16 -18.47 -43.79 19.61
CA PHE A 16 -18.82 -43.34 20.97
C PHE A 16 -20.36 -43.15 21.05
N SER A 17 -21.12 -44.11 21.60
CA SER A 17 -21.63 -44.23 22.99
C SER A 17 -22.77 -43.24 23.29
N ILE A 18 -24.01 -43.68 23.64
CA ILE A 18 -24.50 -44.04 25.00
C ILE A 18 -25.83 -44.84 24.83
N TRP A 19 -25.92 -46.14 25.17
CA TRP A 19 -26.53 -46.76 26.41
C TRP A 19 -27.97 -46.29 26.75
N LEU A 20 -29.00 -47.07 27.08
CA LEU A 20 -29.22 -48.48 27.44
C LEU A 20 -30.75 -48.70 27.58
N ALA A 21 -31.30 -49.84 27.12
CA ALA A 21 -32.32 -50.64 27.83
C ALA A 21 -32.71 -51.91 27.03
N MET A 22 -32.20 -53.06 27.46
CA MET A 22 -32.74 -54.40 27.17
C MET A 22 -34.08 -54.59 27.88
N THR A 23 -35.03 -55.35 27.32
CA THR A 23 -35.50 -56.64 27.92
C THR A 23 -36.31 -57.46 26.89
N LEU A 24 -36.17 -58.78 26.99
CA LEU A 24 -36.78 -59.86 26.20
C LEU A 24 -38.32 -59.86 26.17
N ALA A 25 -38.91 -60.40 25.10
CA ALA A 25 -39.73 -61.62 25.14
C ALA A 25 -40.49 -61.84 23.82
N THR A 26 -40.30 -63.02 23.24
CA THR A 26 -41.22 -63.67 22.30
C THR A 26 -42.61 -63.80 22.92
N GLY A 27 -43.67 -63.45 22.19
CA GLY A 27 -45.03 -63.76 22.60
C GLY A 27 -46.11 -63.29 21.61
N LEU A 28 -46.85 -64.27 21.11
CA LEU A 28 -48.20 -64.20 20.54
C LEU A 28 -48.39 -63.78 19.07
N VAL A 29 -48.61 -64.83 18.27
CA VAL A 29 -49.47 -64.89 17.08
C VAL A 29 -50.85 -64.30 17.41
N GLY A 30 -51.38 -63.46 16.51
CA GLY A 30 -52.82 -63.21 16.44
C GLY A 30 -53.24 -61.80 16.04
N ALA A 31 -53.15 -61.48 14.75
CA ALA A 31 -54.05 -60.55 14.05
C ALA A 31 -53.73 -60.56 12.54
N MET A 32 -54.19 -61.59 11.83
CA MET A 32 -54.44 -61.46 10.39
C MET A 32 -55.75 -60.70 10.25
N GLU A 33 -55.68 -59.38 10.15
CA GLU A 33 -56.77 -58.57 9.58
C GLU A 33 -56.36 -58.13 8.18
N THR A 34 -57.28 -58.38 7.26
CA THR A 34 -57.19 -58.15 5.83
C THR A 34 -57.05 -56.67 5.49
N LEU A 35 -55.91 -56.28 4.91
CA LEU A 35 -55.79 -54.99 4.20
C LEU A 35 -56.59 -55.08 2.88
N PRO A 36 -57.39 -54.06 2.52
CA PRO A 36 -58.16 -54.08 1.28
C PRO A 36 -57.22 -53.95 0.08
N LEU A 37 -57.53 -54.65 -1.03
CA LEU A 37 -56.86 -54.41 -2.31
C LEU A 37 -57.12 -52.96 -2.75
N ILE A 38 -56.09 -52.12 -2.66
CA ILE A 38 -56.09 -50.84 -3.34
C ILE A 38 -55.94 -51.15 -4.84
N SER A 39 -57.02 -50.83 -5.57
CA SER A 39 -57.10 -50.76 -7.03
C SER A 39 -55.81 -50.23 -7.64
N SER A 40 -55.24 -50.95 -8.62
CA SER A 40 -54.12 -50.47 -9.42
C SER A 40 -54.58 -49.31 -10.31
N GLY A 41 -54.68 -48.11 -9.73
CA GLY A 41 -54.59 -46.89 -10.51
C GLY A 41 -53.19 -46.88 -11.14
N THR A 42 -53.13 -46.90 -12.47
CA THR A 42 -51.89 -46.64 -13.20
C THR A 42 -51.37 -45.28 -12.75
N VAL A 43 -50.33 -45.25 -11.90
CA VAL A 43 -49.58 -44.01 -11.67
C VAL A 43 -49.06 -43.59 -13.05
N PRO A 44 -49.46 -42.44 -13.60
CA PRO A 44 -48.98 -42.02 -14.91
C PRO A 44 -47.46 -41.96 -14.83
N LYS A 45 -46.80 -42.68 -15.74
CA LYS A 45 -45.34 -42.69 -15.87
C LYS A 45 -44.90 -41.23 -16.03
N GLN A 46 -44.14 -40.71 -15.07
CA GLN A 46 -43.60 -39.36 -15.11
C GLN A 46 -42.84 -39.16 -16.43
N ASP A 47 -43.09 -38.04 -17.11
CA ASP A 47 -42.39 -37.71 -18.35
C ASP A 47 -40.90 -37.44 -18.06
N THR A 48 -40.02 -38.05 -18.85
CA THR A 48 -38.57 -37.97 -18.69
C THR A 48 -37.86 -37.47 -19.95
N ILE A 49 -38.59 -37.12 -20.99
CA ILE A 49 -38.03 -36.65 -22.25
C ILE A 49 -38.13 -35.13 -22.25
N ALA A 50 -37.01 -34.45 -22.50
CA ALA A 50 -37.00 -32.99 -22.59
C ALA A 50 -37.51 -32.50 -23.95
N PRO A 51 -38.11 -31.31 -24.02
CA PRO A 51 -38.45 -30.67 -25.28
C PRO A 51 -37.26 -30.49 -26.23
N SER A 52 -37.56 -30.33 -27.52
CA SER A 52 -36.57 -29.95 -28.53
C SER A 52 -35.99 -28.57 -28.24
N MET A 53 -34.71 -28.36 -28.58
CA MET A 53 -34.11 -27.02 -28.53
C MET A 53 -34.86 -26.03 -29.44
N PRO A 54 -35.20 -24.81 -28.97
CA PRO A 54 -35.84 -23.79 -29.80
C PRO A 54 -35.03 -23.47 -31.07
N ALA A 55 -35.70 -23.27 -32.21
CA ALA A 55 -35.03 -22.95 -33.46
C ALA A 55 -35.15 -21.45 -33.80
N ARG A 56 -34.27 -20.96 -34.69
CA ARG A 56 -34.31 -19.58 -35.26
C ARG A 56 -34.51 -18.46 -34.24
N VAL A 57 -33.78 -18.51 -33.12
CA VAL A 57 -33.72 -17.39 -32.18
C VAL A 57 -33.14 -16.16 -32.88
N ARG A 58 -33.92 -15.09 -32.96
CA ARG A 58 -33.61 -13.87 -33.72
C ARG A 58 -33.95 -12.60 -32.96
N LEU A 59 -33.25 -11.52 -33.29
CA LEU A 59 -33.59 -10.17 -32.85
C LEU A 59 -34.82 -9.67 -33.62
N VAL A 60 -35.79 -9.10 -32.92
CA VAL A 60 -36.96 -8.43 -33.50
C VAL A 60 -36.75 -6.92 -33.47
N SER A 61 -36.46 -6.37 -32.30
CA SER A 61 -36.25 -4.94 -32.09
C SER A 61 -35.26 -4.69 -30.94
N ALA A 62 -34.62 -3.53 -30.97
CA ALA A 62 -33.77 -3.05 -29.88
C ALA A 62 -34.11 -1.57 -29.62
N THR A 63 -34.02 -1.17 -28.37
CA THR A 63 -34.06 0.23 -27.93
C THR A 63 -32.80 0.52 -27.10
N GLN A 64 -32.73 1.71 -26.49
CA GLN A 64 -31.67 2.04 -25.55
C GLN A 64 -31.67 1.16 -24.29
N THR A 65 -32.83 0.66 -23.86
CA THR A 65 -32.97 -0.06 -22.58
C THR A 65 -33.69 -1.40 -22.69
N SER A 66 -34.04 -1.83 -23.91
CA SER A 66 -34.74 -3.09 -24.13
C SER A 66 -34.36 -3.80 -25.43
N ILE A 67 -34.50 -5.13 -25.44
CA ILE A 67 -34.31 -6.00 -26.60
C ILE A 67 -35.49 -6.95 -26.71
N GLU A 68 -36.03 -7.13 -27.91
CA GLU A 68 -37.07 -8.11 -28.19
C GLU A 68 -36.49 -9.26 -29.02
N LEU A 69 -36.67 -10.49 -28.53
CA LEU A 69 -36.27 -11.72 -29.22
C LEU A 69 -37.51 -12.53 -29.61
N ALA A 70 -37.40 -13.26 -30.72
CA ALA A 70 -38.38 -14.25 -31.14
C ALA A 70 -37.70 -15.55 -31.57
N TRP A 71 -38.41 -16.66 -31.47
CA TRP A 71 -37.94 -17.99 -31.87
C TRP A 71 -39.08 -18.82 -32.45
N ASP A 72 -38.73 -19.94 -33.07
CA ASP A 72 -39.70 -20.92 -33.55
C ASP A 72 -40.11 -21.84 -32.40
N LYS A 73 -41.38 -22.27 -32.38
CA LYS A 73 -41.96 -23.11 -31.33
C LYS A 73 -41.20 -24.45 -31.23
N ALA A 74 -40.83 -24.85 -30.01
CA ALA A 74 -40.28 -26.17 -29.71
C ALA A 74 -41.37 -27.26 -29.71
N THR A 75 -40.97 -28.51 -29.88
CA THR A 75 -41.83 -29.70 -29.83
C THR A 75 -41.43 -30.62 -28.69
N ASP A 76 -42.38 -31.38 -28.18
CA ASP A 76 -42.21 -32.36 -27.11
C ASP A 76 -43.14 -33.57 -27.34
N ASN A 77 -42.90 -34.71 -26.68
CA ASN A 77 -43.79 -35.89 -26.76
C ASN A 77 -45.12 -35.69 -26.04
N THR A 78 -45.18 -34.81 -25.04
CA THR A 78 -46.41 -34.48 -24.31
C THR A 78 -46.82 -33.04 -24.62
N GLU A 79 -46.08 -32.05 -24.12
CA GLU A 79 -46.34 -30.63 -24.34
C GLU A 79 -45.16 -29.77 -23.88
N VAL A 80 -44.89 -28.68 -24.59
CA VAL A 80 -43.99 -27.63 -24.12
C VAL A 80 -44.75 -26.68 -23.21
N ALA A 81 -44.38 -26.64 -21.92
CA ALA A 81 -45.01 -25.78 -20.92
C ALA A 81 -44.57 -24.32 -21.02
N GLY A 82 -43.33 -24.06 -21.48
CA GLY A 82 -42.84 -22.70 -21.67
C GLY A 82 -41.36 -22.63 -22.07
N TYR A 83 -40.81 -21.43 -22.00
CA TYR A 83 -39.43 -21.12 -22.34
C TYR A 83 -38.72 -20.37 -21.21
N ARG A 84 -37.41 -20.59 -21.10
CA ARG A 84 -36.49 -19.85 -20.23
C ARG A 84 -35.52 -19.07 -21.08
N ILE A 85 -35.28 -17.81 -20.69
CA ILE A 85 -34.32 -16.93 -21.36
C ILE A 85 -33.17 -16.69 -20.41
N TYR A 86 -31.97 -16.91 -20.91
CA TYR A 86 -30.72 -16.74 -20.21
C TYR A 86 -29.93 -15.62 -20.84
N GLU A 87 -29.30 -14.82 -20.02
CA GLU A 87 -28.30 -13.84 -20.41
C GLU A 87 -26.91 -14.40 -20.17
N ARG A 88 -26.00 -14.18 -21.11
CA ARG A 88 -24.60 -14.54 -20.94
C ARG A 88 -23.89 -13.44 -20.15
N VAL A 89 -23.62 -13.72 -18.88
CA VAL A 89 -22.86 -12.82 -18.01
C VAL A 89 -21.39 -12.90 -18.37
N LYS A 90 -20.79 -11.74 -18.66
CA LYS A 90 -19.46 -11.58 -19.29
C LYS A 90 -19.39 -12.20 -20.69
N LEU A 91 -18.87 -11.46 -21.66
CA LEU A 91 -18.77 -11.94 -23.05
C LEU A 91 -17.46 -12.69 -23.35
N ASN A 92 -16.45 -12.55 -22.49
CA ASN A 92 -15.19 -13.31 -22.61
C ASN A 92 -15.47 -14.81 -22.45
N PRO A 93 -15.09 -15.66 -23.43
CA PRO A 93 -15.38 -17.09 -23.39
C PRO A 93 -14.79 -17.85 -22.20
N TYR A 94 -13.73 -17.35 -21.56
CA TYR A 94 -13.07 -18.03 -20.43
C TYR A 94 -13.84 -17.91 -19.10
N TYR A 95 -14.61 -16.82 -18.91
CA TYR A 95 -15.35 -16.55 -17.67
C TYR A 95 -16.86 -16.38 -17.88
N ALA A 96 -17.34 -16.65 -19.09
CA ALA A 96 -18.76 -16.50 -19.43
C ALA A 96 -19.60 -17.61 -18.81
N TYR A 97 -20.74 -17.22 -18.24
CA TYR A 97 -21.76 -18.17 -17.78
C TYR A 97 -23.17 -17.67 -18.11
N TRP A 98 -24.13 -18.58 -18.07
CA TRP A 98 -25.54 -18.26 -18.33
C TRP A 98 -26.26 -17.95 -17.01
N ALA A 99 -26.77 -16.73 -16.87
CA ALA A 99 -27.68 -16.36 -15.80
C ALA A 99 -29.12 -16.40 -16.30
N LEU A 100 -30.03 -16.93 -15.49
CA LEU A 100 -31.45 -16.94 -15.81
C LEU A 100 -31.99 -15.50 -15.78
N ARG A 101 -32.58 -15.04 -16.89
CA ARG A 101 -33.16 -13.70 -17.02
C ARG A 101 -34.68 -13.74 -16.92
N LEU A 102 -35.33 -14.69 -17.58
CA LEU A 102 -36.77 -14.95 -17.48
C LEU A 102 -37.03 -16.46 -17.34
N ASN A 103 -37.85 -16.85 -16.37
CA ASN A 103 -38.04 -18.25 -16.00
C ASN A 103 -39.27 -18.92 -16.64
N ASN A 104 -40.28 -18.16 -17.07
CA ASN A 104 -41.53 -18.73 -17.54
C ASN A 104 -42.18 -17.86 -18.61
N VAL A 105 -41.74 -18.02 -19.86
CA VAL A 105 -42.31 -17.35 -21.03
C VAL A 105 -43.14 -18.35 -21.82
N THR A 106 -44.44 -18.10 -21.98
CA THR A 106 -45.36 -18.99 -22.70
C THR A 106 -45.47 -18.65 -24.20
N ALA A 107 -45.13 -17.42 -24.58
CA ALA A 107 -45.05 -16.99 -25.98
C ALA A 107 -43.74 -17.46 -26.65
N THR A 108 -43.67 -17.35 -27.97
CA THR A 108 -42.44 -17.58 -28.76
C THR A 108 -41.66 -16.28 -29.00
N SER A 109 -41.83 -15.31 -28.11
CA SER A 109 -41.08 -14.05 -28.07
C SER A 109 -40.96 -13.55 -26.63
N ALA A 110 -39.95 -12.72 -26.36
CA ALA A 110 -39.76 -12.06 -25.08
C ALA A 110 -39.11 -10.70 -25.25
N THR A 111 -39.58 -9.73 -24.46
CA THR A 111 -38.96 -8.41 -24.31
C THR A 111 -38.14 -8.38 -23.03
N LEU A 112 -36.86 -8.04 -23.16
CA LEU A 112 -35.87 -7.96 -22.11
C LEU A 112 -35.65 -6.49 -21.80
N THR A 113 -35.92 -6.05 -20.58
CA THR A 113 -35.84 -4.63 -20.16
C THR A 113 -34.74 -4.42 -19.12
N GLY A 114 -34.47 -3.15 -18.80
CA GLY A 114 -33.45 -2.76 -17.84
C GLY A 114 -32.02 -2.95 -18.36
N LEU A 115 -31.83 -2.76 -19.67
CA LEU A 115 -30.54 -2.86 -20.33
C LEU A 115 -29.85 -1.48 -20.37
N GLN A 116 -28.53 -1.50 -20.51
CA GLN A 116 -27.72 -0.30 -20.67
C GLN A 116 -27.63 0.09 -22.15
N PRO A 117 -27.68 1.38 -22.51
CA PRO A 117 -27.47 1.85 -23.88
C PRO A 117 -26.08 1.46 -24.44
N GLY A 118 -25.97 1.32 -25.77
CA GLY A 118 -24.70 1.04 -26.46
C GLY A 118 -24.01 -0.29 -26.08
N THR A 119 -24.69 -1.15 -25.34
CA THR A 119 -24.09 -2.32 -24.67
C THR A 119 -24.40 -3.60 -25.43
N LYS A 120 -23.38 -4.46 -25.55
CA LYS A 120 -23.49 -5.77 -26.22
C LYS A 120 -24.08 -6.81 -25.28
N TYR A 121 -25.11 -7.51 -25.74
CA TYR A 121 -25.78 -8.60 -25.03
C TYR A 121 -25.81 -9.87 -25.87
N LYS A 122 -25.77 -11.01 -25.18
CA LYS A 122 -25.92 -12.34 -25.78
C LYS A 122 -26.90 -13.16 -24.94
N TYR A 123 -27.89 -13.73 -25.61
CA TYR A 123 -28.95 -14.50 -24.97
C TYR A 123 -29.01 -15.94 -25.45
N GLY A 124 -29.62 -16.79 -24.62
CA GLY A 124 -29.89 -18.20 -24.89
C GLY A 124 -31.33 -18.52 -24.50
N VAL A 125 -32.01 -19.34 -25.29
CA VAL A 125 -33.40 -19.73 -25.05
C VAL A 125 -33.48 -21.25 -24.94
N SER A 126 -34.10 -21.76 -23.89
CA SER A 126 -34.47 -23.18 -23.77
C SER A 126 -35.97 -23.34 -23.61
N ALA A 127 -36.49 -24.52 -23.93
CA ALA A 127 -37.86 -24.93 -23.69
C ALA A 127 -37.92 -25.88 -22.49
N PHE A 128 -39.02 -25.85 -21.74
CA PHE A 128 -39.27 -26.80 -20.65
C PHE A 128 -40.70 -27.34 -20.70
N ASP A 129 -40.90 -28.55 -20.18
CA ASP A 129 -42.20 -29.22 -20.07
C ASP A 129 -42.80 -29.10 -18.66
N ALA A 130 -44.01 -29.64 -18.47
CA ALA A 130 -44.69 -29.62 -17.16
C ALA A 130 -44.04 -30.56 -16.12
N ALA A 131 -43.24 -31.53 -16.56
CA ALA A 131 -42.49 -32.44 -15.70
C ALA A 131 -41.16 -31.85 -15.19
N GLY A 132 -40.73 -30.72 -15.76
CA GLY A 132 -39.52 -29.99 -15.41
C GLY A 132 -38.29 -30.32 -16.28
N ASN A 133 -38.45 -31.13 -17.33
CA ASN A 133 -37.36 -31.44 -18.26
C ASN A 133 -37.06 -30.20 -19.12
N GLU A 134 -35.79 -29.85 -19.29
CA GLU A 134 -35.35 -28.64 -20.03
C GLU A 134 -34.47 -29.02 -21.23
N SER A 135 -34.71 -28.38 -22.37
CA SER A 135 -33.91 -28.53 -23.59
C SER A 135 -32.50 -27.91 -23.45
N PRO A 136 -31.56 -28.25 -24.34
CA PRO A 136 -30.38 -27.42 -24.57
C PRO A 136 -30.75 -25.98 -24.94
N LYS A 137 -29.84 -25.04 -24.69
CA LYS A 137 -30.02 -23.60 -24.97
C LYS A 137 -29.67 -23.27 -26.41
N ALA A 138 -30.62 -22.68 -27.14
CA ALA A 138 -30.40 -22.10 -28.45
C ALA A 138 -29.81 -20.69 -28.31
N ASN A 139 -28.68 -20.43 -28.96
CA ASN A 139 -28.03 -19.13 -28.93
C ASN A 139 -28.76 -18.10 -29.79
N ALA A 140 -29.10 -16.94 -29.23
CA ALA A 140 -29.51 -15.75 -29.97
C ALA A 140 -28.31 -15.09 -30.69
N PRO A 141 -28.49 -14.21 -31.69
CA PRO A 141 -27.41 -13.37 -32.20
C PRO A 141 -26.77 -12.49 -31.10
N LEU A 142 -25.55 -12.02 -31.32
CA LEU A 142 -24.97 -10.96 -30.50
C LEU A 142 -25.67 -9.65 -30.89
N VAL A 143 -26.18 -8.92 -29.92
CA VAL A 143 -27.04 -7.75 -30.14
C VAL A 143 -26.50 -6.57 -29.35
N THR A 144 -26.65 -5.35 -29.85
CA THR A 144 -26.21 -4.12 -29.17
C THR A 144 -27.42 -3.21 -29.02
N THR A 145 -27.69 -2.76 -27.81
CA THR A 145 -28.74 -1.75 -27.56
C THR A 145 -28.41 -0.45 -28.27
N LEU A 146 -29.42 0.33 -28.56
CA LEU A 146 -29.23 1.60 -29.25
C LEU A 146 -28.61 2.64 -28.29
N GLU A 147 -27.99 3.67 -28.84
CA GLU A 147 -27.30 4.72 -28.08
C GLU A 147 -27.39 6.03 -28.86
N ALA A 148 -27.84 7.09 -28.21
CA ALA A 148 -27.80 8.43 -28.79
C ALA A 148 -26.34 8.86 -29.01
N PRO A 149 -26.06 9.69 -30.02
CA PRO A 149 -24.70 10.12 -30.28
C PRO A 149 -24.16 10.98 -29.14
N HIS A 150 -22.86 10.89 -28.91
CA HIS A 150 -22.14 11.83 -28.06
C HIS A 150 -20.92 12.33 -28.84
N ALA A 151 -20.91 13.62 -29.17
CA ALA A 151 -19.89 14.24 -30.01
C ALA A 151 -18.71 14.74 -29.15
N TYR A 152 -17.49 14.52 -29.63
CA TYR A 152 -16.28 14.88 -28.89
C TYR A 152 -15.08 15.09 -29.79
N HIS A 153 -14.03 15.71 -29.26
CA HIS A 153 -12.73 15.80 -29.93
C HIS A 153 -11.85 14.59 -29.56
N PRO A 154 -11.40 13.77 -30.52
CA PRO A 154 -10.47 12.68 -30.24
C PRO A 154 -9.07 13.26 -30.02
N VAL A 155 -8.54 13.09 -28.82
CA VAL A 155 -7.19 13.56 -28.47
C VAL A 155 -6.17 12.84 -29.36
N LYS A 156 -5.49 13.59 -30.22
CA LYS A 156 -4.23 13.19 -30.84
C LYS A 156 -3.10 14.01 -30.25
N VAL A 157 -2.04 13.31 -29.85
CA VAL A 157 -0.83 13.93 -29.31
C VAL A 157 -0.19 14.79 -30.40
N GLY A 158 0.00 16.09 -30.13
CA GLY A 158 0.75 17.01 -30.99
C GLY A 158 -0.04 17.76 -32.07
N GLU A 159 -1.37 17.67 -32.12
CA GLU A 159 -2.17 18.52 -33.04
C GLU A 159 -2.55 19.85 -32.36
N ALA A 160 -1.92 20.94 -32.80
CA ALA A 160 -2.34 22.28 -32.43
C ALA A 160 -3.61 22.68 -33.20
N VAL A 161 -4.61 23.23 -32.50
CA VAL A 161 -5.88 23.68 -33.09
C VAL A 161 -5.87 25.20 -33.20
N PHE A 162 -5.30 25.71 -34.28
CA PHE A 162 -5.38 27.12 -34.67
C PHE A 162 -5.48 27.24 -36.19
N GLY A 163 -6.14 28.29 -36.66
CA GLY A 163 -6.16 28.65 -38.08
C GLY A 163 -4.99 29.56 -38.43
N VAL A 164 -4.47 29.45 -39.64
CA VAL A 164 -3.59 30.48 -40.22
C VAL A 164 -4.26 30.96 -41.50
N VAL A 165 -4.36 32.28 -41.65
CA VAL A 165 -4.94 32.90 -42.85
C VAL A 165 -4.26 32.34 -44.10
N GLY A 166 -5.07 31.79 -45.01
CA GLY A 166 -4.63 31.19 -46.27
C GLY A 166 -4.10 29.75 -46.17
N GLN A 167 -4.11 29.11 -45.00
CA GLN A 167 -3.67 27.72 -44.81
C GLN A 167 -4.85 26.78 -44.55
N LEU A 168 -4.72 25.51 -44.94
CA LEU A 168 -5.75 24.51 -44.70
C LEU A 168 -5.77 24.11 -43.21
N PHE A 169 -6.81 24.53 -42.51
CA PHE A 169 -7.18 24.08 -41.17
C PHE A 169 -7.90 22.73 -41.24
N LYS A 170 -7.56 21.83 -40.31
CA LYS A 170 -8.22 20.54 -40.12
C LYS A 170 -8.52 20.34 -38.65
N TYR A 171 -9.71 19.83 -38.35
CA TYR A 171 -10.11 19.48 -36.99
C TYR A 171 -10.98 18.24 -37.00
N GLN A 172 -10.69 17.28 -36.13
CA GLN A 172 -11.42 16.02 -36.10
C GLN A 172 -12.50 16.09 -35.01
N VAL A 173 -13.76 15.91 -35.38
CA VAL A 173 -14.83 15.60 -34.43
C VAL A 173 -15.13 14.11 -34.54
N ALA A 174 -15.17 13.42 -33.41
CA ALA A 174 -15.57 12.03 -33.29
C ALA A 174 -16.91 11.95 -32.55
N ALA A 175 -17.57 10.81 -32.61
CA ALA A 175 -18.77 10.56 -31.81
C ALA A 175 -18.93 9.09 -31.45
N THR A 176 -19.43 8.79 -30.25
CA THR A 176 -20.02 7.48 -29.92
C THR A 176 -21.47 7.46 -30.36
N GLY A 177 -22.12 6.28 -30.32
CA GLY A 177 -23.51 6.12 -30.69
C GLY A 177 -23.77 4.84 -31.49
N ASN A 178 -24.97 4.29 -31.33
CA ASN A 178 -25.43 3.11 -32.06
C ASN A 178 -26.90 3.33 -32.50
N PRO A 179 -27.20 3.42 -33.80
CA PRO A 179 -26.31 3.23 -34.94
C PRO A 179 -25.18 4.27 -35.02
N ALA A 180 -24.13 3.97 -35.80
CA ALA A 180 -22.99 4.88 -35.96
C ALA A 180 -23.47 6.29 -36.39
N PRO A 181 -23.03 7.38 -35.73
CA PRO A 181 -23.51 8.72 -36.03
C PRO A 181 -23.03 9.26 -37.39
N GLU A 182 -23.84 10.13 -37.97
CA GLU A 182 -23.44 11.04 -39.06
C GLU A 182 -23.16 12.44 -38.53
N PHE A 183 -22.38 13.24 -39.27
CA PHE A 183 -21.94 14.57 -38.87
C PHE A 183 -22.47 15.67 -39.79
N SER A 184 -22.75 16.85 -39.23
CA SER A 184 -23.10 18.05 -39.99
C SER A 184 -22.57 19.31 -39.31
N LEU A 185 -22.16 20.31 -40.08
CA LEU A 185 -21.75 21.61 -39.55
C LEU A 185 -23.01 22.42 -39.24
N VAL A 186 -23.18 22.82 -37.98
CA VAL A 186 -24.31 23.65 -37.54
C VAL A 186 -23.97 25.12 -37.72
N GLU A 187 -22.79 25.51 -37.24
CA GLU A 187 -22.28 26.87 -37.27
C GLU A 187 -20.76 26.84 -37.49
N GLY A 188 -20.24 27.80 -38.24
CA GLY A 188 -18.80 27.95 -38.46
C GLY A 188 -18.50 29.08 -39.44
N PRO A 189 -17.21 29.47 -39.56
CA PRO A 189 -16.78 30.50 -40.49
C PRO A 189 -17.11 30.14 -41.95
N GLN A 190 -17.16 31.17 -42.79
CA GLN A 190 -17.50 30.97 -44.20
C GLN A 190 -16.51 30.01 -44.88
N GLY A 191 -17.05 29.02 -45.61
CA GLY A 191 -16.25 28.02 -46.33
C GLY A 191 -15.80 26.83 -45.47
N MET A 192 -16.11 26.80 -44.17
CA MET A 192 -15.88 25.63 -43.34
C MET A 192 -16.82 24.49 -43.75
N THR A 193 -16.29 23.26 -43.76
CA THR A 193 -17.03 22.06 -44.13
C THR A 193 -16.71 20.93 -43.15
N VAL A 194 -17.62 19.96 -43.00
CA VAL A 194 -17.37 18.72 -42.24
C VAL A 194 -17.73 17.51 -43.09
N ASN A 195 -16.90 16.47 -43.01
CA ASN A 195 -17.21 15.19 -43.63
C ASN A 195 -18.31 14.46 -42.84
N ALA A 196 -19.43 14.17 -43.49
CA ALA A 196 -20.61 13.60 -42.83
C ALA A 196 -20.41 12.19 -42.24
N ARG A 197 -19.37 11.45 -42.65
CA ARG A 197 -19.10 10.10 -42.14
C ARG A 197 -17.96 10.07 -41.14
N THR A 198 -16.92 10.88 -41.37
CA THR A 198 -15.72 10.84 -40.54
C THR A 198 -15.69 11.92 -39.48
N GLY A 199 -16.49 12.98 -39.59
CA GLY A 199 -16.46 14.13 -38.69
C GLY A 199 -15.22 15.03 -38.88
N LEU A 200 -14.46 14.85 -39.97
CA LEU A 200 -13.31 15.69 -40.29
C LEU A 200 -13.80 17.07 -40.79
N VAL A 201 -13.50 18.11 -40.02
CA VAL A 201 -13.69 19.50 -40.39
C VAL A 201 -12.52 19.97 -41.23
N THR A 202 -12.80 20.67 -42.33
CA THR A 202 -11.80 21.30 -43.20
C THR A 202 -12.20 22.72 -43.53
N TRP A 203 -11.23 23.64 -43.48
CA TRP A 203 -11.45 25.06 -43.72
C TRP A 203 -10.17 25.78 -44.13
N THR A 204 -10.26 26.89 -44.86
CA THR A 204 -9.11 27.77 -45.14
C THR A 204 -9.47 29.19 -44.69
N PRO A 205 -8.92 29.67 -43.57
CA PRO A 205 -9.25 30.99 -43.02
C PRO A 205 -8.87 32.12 -43.98
N SER A 206 -9.67 33.18 -44.02
CA SER A 206 -9.38 34.42 -44.71
C SER A 206 -8.97 35.51 -43.71
N ALA A 207 -8.48 36.66 -44.21
CA ALA A 207 -8.00 37.73 -43.34
C ALA A 207 -9.08 38.32 -42.41
N VAL A 208 -10.37 38.18 -42.75
CA VAL A 208 -11.48 38.66 -41.91
C VAL A 208 -11.76 37.74 -40.72
N ASP A 209 -11.24 36.52 -40.76
CA ASP A 209 -11.43 35.52 -39.72
C ASP A 209 -10.33 35.58 -38.65
N ALA A 210 -9.35 36.49 -38.78
CA ALA A 210 -8.28 36.67 -37.82
C ALA A 210 -8.83 37.09 -36.45
N GLY A 211 -8.33 36.46 -35.38
CA GLY A 211 -8.89 36.58 -34.03
C GLY A 211 -9.45 35.24 -33.53
N GLN A 212 -10.51 35.27 -32.74
CA GLN A 212 -11.16 34.06 -32.23
C GLN A 212 -12.26 33.60 -33.21
N ALA A 213 -12.17 32.36 -33.66
CA ALA A 213 -13.19 31.70 -34.48
C ALA A 213 -13.89 30.60 -33.66
N THR A 214 -15.17 30.36 -33.95
CA THR A 214 -15.99 29.33 -33.32
C THR A 214 -16.62 28.43 -34.37
N ALA A 215 -16.78 27.14 -34.05
CA ALA A 215 -17.49 26.20 -34.89
C ALA A 215 -18.25 25.18 -34.05
N THR A 216 -19.41 24.77 -34.55
CA THR A 216 -20.30 23.80 -33.91
C THR A 216 -20.62 22.68 -34.89
N VAL A 217 -20.25 21.46 -34.53
CA VAL A 217 -20.52 20.24 -35.30
C VAL A 217 -21.56 19.41 -34.57
N ARG A 218 -22.59 18.96 -35.28
CA ARG A 218 -23.61 18.04 -34.78
C ARG A 218 -23.29 16.61 -35.21
N ALA A 219 -23.35 15.68 -34.27
CA ALA A 219 -23.43 14.25 -34.53
C ALA A 219 -24.87 13.76 -34.31
N PHE A 220 -25.43 12.96 -35.22
CA PHE A 220 -26.83 12.51 -35.12
C PHE A 220 -27.01 11.06 -35.64
N ASN A 221 -28.00 10.35 -35.08
CA ASN A 221 -28.48 9.04 -35.54
C ASN A 221 -29.99 8.92 -35.26
N SER A 222 -30.57 7.71 -35.39
CA SER A 222 -32.00 7.47 -35.13
C SER A 222 -32.44 7.73 -33.68
N GLU A 223 -31.51 7.66 -32.72
CA GLU A 223 -31.79 7.80 -31.29
C GLU A 223 -31.66 9.23 -30.78
N GLY A 224 -31.05 10.13 -31.56
CA GLY A 224 -30.91 11.52 -31.17
C GLY A 224 -29.73 12.22 -31.84
N SER A 225 -29.33 13.34 -31.24
CA SER A 225 -28.19 14.11 -31.70
C SER A 225 -27.52 14.85 -30.55
N ASP A 226 -26.24 15.07 -30.71
CA ASP A 226 -25.41 15.87 -29.81
C ASP A 226 -24.56 16.86 -30.61
N VAL A 227 -24.08 17.92 -29.97
CA VAL A 227 -23.29 18.98 -30.61
C VAL A 227 -21.98 19.20 -29.87
N HIS A 228 -20.90 19.35 -30.63
CA HIS A 228 -19.59 19.73 -30.15
C HIS A 228 -19.23 21.13 -30.66
N THR A 229 -19.09 22.07 -29.73
CA THR A 229 -18.67 23.45 -30.03
C THR A 229 -17.23 23.64 -29.61
N PHE A 230 -16.41 24.22 -30.49
CA PHE A 230 -15.02 24.51 -30.22
C PHE A 230 -14.64 25.92 -30.72
N SER A 231 -13.77 26.57 -29.96
CA SER A 231 -13.22 27.90 -30.28
C SER A 231 -11.71 27.78 -30.48
N PHE A 232 -11.17 28.52 -31.44
CA PHE A 232 -9.76 28.46 -31.78
C PHE A 232 -9.27 29.80 -32.35
N PRO A 233 -8.03 30.20 -32.05
CA PRO A 233 -7.46 31.41 -32.61
C PRO A 233 -7.10 31.22 -34.09
N VAL A 234 -7.18 32.31 -34.85
CA VAL A 234 -6.77 32.42 -36.25
C VAL A 234 -5.75 33.53 -36.37
N TYR A 235 -4.55 33.19 -36.85
CA TYR A 235 -3.43 34.11 -36.95
C TYR A 235 -3.22 34.60 -38.39
N THR A 236 -2.78 35.85 -38.53
CA THR A 236 -2.25 36.37 -39.79
C THR A 236 -0.90 35.71 -40.11
N ALA A 237 -0.60 35.50 -41.40
CA ALA A 237 0.59 34.76 -41.79
C ALA A 237 1.89 35.56 -41.54
N GLY A 238 2.74 35.07 -40.62
CA GLY A 238 4.14 35.47 -40.36
C GLY A 238 4.39 35.92 -38.91
N THR A 239 5.45 35.56 -38.19
CA THR A 239 6.50 34.53 -38.33
C THR A 239 6.88 34.07 -36.92
N ASP A 240 6.44 32.88 -36.55
CA ASP A 240 7.20 31.82 -35.87
C ASP A 240 6.35 30.54 -36.02
N ARG A 241 7.01 29.40 -36.19
CA ARG A 241 6.38 28.08 -36.42
C ARG A 241 6.92 27.01 -35.48
N GLU A 242 7.85 27.37 -34.60
CA GLU A 242 8.38 26.46 -33.61
C GLU A 242 7.34 26.36 -32.49
N ALA A 243 7.03 25.15 -32.05
CA ALA A 243 6.10 24.96 -30.95
C ALA A 243 6.86 24.98 -29.63
N PRO A 244 6.25 25.50 -28.55
CA PRO A 244 6.81 25.41 -27.21
C PRO A 244 7.23 23.99 -26.83
N SER A 245 8.29 23.89 -26.04
CA SER A 245 8.82 22.62 -25.55
C SER A 245 7.76 21.79 -24.82
N SER A 246 7.95 20.48 -24.80
CA SER A 246 7.06 19.58 -24.04
C SER A 246 7.20 19.81 -22.53
N ILE A 247 6.12 19.59 -21.80
CA ILE A 247 6.05 19.67 -20.34
C ILE A 247 6.11 18.24 -19.78
N TYR A 248 6.90 18.02 -18.74
CA TYR A 248 7.03 16.71 -18.10
C TYR A 248 6.58 16.76 -16.64
N ASP A 249 6.01 15.64 -16.17
CA ASP A 249 5.66 15.36 -14.77
C ASP A 249 4.87 16.45 -14.04
N PRO A 250 3.67 16.84 -14.53
CA PRO A 250 2.83 17.77 -13.80
C PRO A 250 2.38 17.19 -12.46
N LEU A 251 2.45 18.01 -11.41
CA LEU A 251 2.10 17.64 -10.04
C LEU A 251 0.69 18.12 -9.72
N VAL A 252 -0.07 17.30 -8.98
CA VAL A 252 -1.42 17.68 -8.53
C VAL A 252 -1.49 17.65 -7.01
N SER A 253 -2.16 18.65 -6.46
CA SER A 253 -2.34 18.90 -5.03
C SER A 253 -3.71 19.51 -4.76
N ASN A 254 -4.05 19.75 -3.49
CA ASN A 254 -5.27 20.46 -3.08
C ASN A 254 -6.54 19.90 -3.75
N ILE A 255 -6.68 18.58 -3.76
CA ILE A 255 -7.83 17.91 -4.36
C ILE A 255 -9.06 18.18 -3.47
N THR A 256 -10.10 18.75 -4.08
CA THR A 256 -11.38 19.04 -3.44
C THR A 256 -12.48 18.20 -4.07
N ALA A 257 -13.72 18.37 -3.60
CA ALA A 257 -14.87 17.74 -4.25
C ALA A 257 -15.10 18.28 -5.68
N ASN A 258 -14.67 19.50 -5.99
CA ASN A 258 -15.00 20.14 -7.26
C ASN A 258 -13.76 20.55 -8.07
N GLY A 259 -12.57 20.13 -7.66
CA GLY A 259 -11.36 20.71 -8.21
C GLY A 259 -10.06 20.12 -7.71
N ALA A 260 -8.96 20.61 -8.26
CA ALA A 260 -7.61 20.32 -7.82
C ALA A 260 -6.65 21.41 -8.32
N THR A 261 -5.51 21.57 -7.66
CA THR A 261 -4.44 22.48 -8.10
C THR A 261 -3.36 21.68 -8.80
N ILE A 262 -3.06 22.05 -10.04
CA ILE A 262 -2.01 21.44 -10.87
C ILE A 262 -0.84 22.41 -11.07
N SER A 263 0.39 21.92 -10.99
CA SER A 263 1.62 22.69 -11.23
C SER A 263 2.60 21.93 -12.12
N TRP A 264 3.47 22.66 -12.82
CA TRP A 264 4.41 22.09 -13.79
C TRP A 264 5.70 22.93 -13.91
N GLN A 265 6.69 22.39 -14.64
CA GLN A 265 7.89 23.15 -15.00
C GLN A 265 7.64 24.04 -16.22
N PRO A 266 8.21 25.25 -16.28
CA PRO A 266 8.03 26.15 -17.43
C PRO A 266 8.47 25.51 -18.74
N ALA A 267 7.67 25.69 -19.80
CA ALA A 267 8.09 25.38 -21.17
C ALA A 267 8.96 26.53 -21.73
N THR A 268 9.80 26.21 -22.71
CA THR A 268 10.61 27.18 -23.44
C THR A 268 10.19 27.23 -24.90
N ASP A 269 10.43 28.38 -25.54
CA ASP A 269 10.14 28.60 -26.94
C ASP A 269 11.05 29.72 -27.48
N ASN A 270 11.23 29.80 -28.81
CA ASN A 270 12.10 30.77 -29.47
C ASN A 270 11.53 32.21 -29.49
N VAL A 271 10.20 32.38 -29.42
CA VAL A 271 9.50 33.68 -29.30
C VAL A 271 8.82 33.86 -27.94
N GLY A 272 8.90 32.84 -27.09
CA GLY A 272 8.52 32.88 -25.69
C GLY A 272 7.11 32.36 -25.43
N VAL A 273 6.97 31.62 -24.33
CA VAL A 273 5.69 31.07 -23.88
C VAL A 273 4.85 32.14 -23.20
N ILE A 274 3.64 32.38 -23.70
CA ILE A 274 2.72 33.40 -23.17
C ILE A 274 1.61 32.82 -22.28
N GLY A 275 1.47 31.49 -22.24
CA GLY A 275 0.58 30.82 -21.28
C GLY A 275 0.47 29.31 -21.46
N TYR A 276 -0.45 28.72 -20.69
CA TYR A 276 -0.68 27.29 -20.62
C TYR A 276 -2.17 26.95 -20.60
N LEU A 277 -2.54 25.95 -21.40
CA LEU A 277 -3.88 25.37 -21.42
C LEU A 277 -3.91 24.14 -20.50
N VAL A 278 -4.83 24.12 -19.55
CA VAL A 278 -5.10 22.96 -18.68
C VAL A 278 -6.30 22.20 -19.22
N MET A 279 -6.12 20.91 -19.48
CA MET A 279 -7.13 20.02 -20.03
C MET A 279 -7.40 18.88 -19.05
N ALA A 280 -8.64 18.43 -19.00
CA ALA A 280 -9.10 17.35 -18.13
C ALA A 280 -9.92 16.34 -18.92
N GLN A 281 -9.82 15.07 -18.57
CA GLN A 281 -10.68 13.99 -19.07
C GLN A 281 -11.24 13.23 -17.89
N LYS A 282 -12.57 13.07 -17.84
CA LYS A 282 -13.22 12.22 -16.85
C LYS A 282 -12.86 10.75 -17.09
N ASP A 283 -12.65 9.96 -16.04
CA ASP A 283 -12.43 8.53 -16.18
C ASP A 283 -13.71 7.80 -16.60
N GLY A 284 -13.54 6.82 -17.48
CA GLY A 284 -14.63 6.04 -18.07
C GLY A 284 -14.46 5.85 -19.56
N HIS A 285 -15.19 4.89 -20.12
CA HIS A 285 -15.20 4.68 -21.57
C HIS A 285 -15.94 5.82 -22.28
N GLY A 286 -15.34 6.36 -23.36
CA GLY A 286 -15.97 7.38 -24.22
C GLY A 286 -15.99 8.80 -23.66
N GLN A 287 -15.23 9.10 -22.60
CA GLN A 287 -15.18 10.44 -22.01
C GLN A 287 -14.26 11.38 -22.81
N SER A 288 -14.75 12.58 -23.07
CA SER A 288 -14.06 13.61 -23.85
C SER A 288 -13.02 14.35 -23.02
N LEU A 289 -11.93 14.76 -23.66
CA LEU A 289 -11.05 15.79 -23.10
C LEU A 289 -11.77 17.13 -23.20
N PHE A 290 -11.79 17.89 -22.11
CA PHE A 290 -12.32 19.24 -22.06
C PHE A 290 -11.27 20.21 -21.53
N THR A 291 -11.37 21.48 -21.89
CA THR A 291 -10.53 22.53 -21.32
C THR A 291 -11.00 22.83 -19.90
N ALA A 292 -10.13 22.57 -18.93
CA ALA A 292 -10.36 22.85 -17.51
C ALA A 292 -9.97 24.29 -17.14
N GLY A 293 -9.09 24.93 -17.91
CA GLY A 293 -8.76 26.34 -17.78
C GLY A 293 -7.54 26.78 -18.58
N ASP A 294 -7.18 28.06 -18.44
CA ASP A 294 -6.05 28.71 -19.12
C ASP A 294 -5.41 29.71 -18.15
N THR A 295 -4.07 29.74 -18.08
CA THR A 295 -3.34 30.65 -17.19
C THR A 295 -3.26 32.07 -17.74
N SER A 296 -3.42 32.30 -19.04
CA SER A 296 -3.30 33.62 -19.69
C SER A 296 -2.05 34.42 -19.27
N GLY A 297 -0.95 33.72 -18.98
CA GLY A 297 0.30 34.27 -18.47
C GLY A 297 1.31 33.19 -18.06
N PRO A 298 2.52 33.57 -17.62
CA PRO A 298 3.64 32.64 -17.40
C PRO A 298 3.51 31.78 -16.14
N ALA A 299 2.37 31.85 -15.43
CA ALA A 299 2.13 31.07 -14.24
C ALA A 299 2.19 29.57 -14.57
N THR A 300 2.96 28.82 -13.79
CA THR A 300 3.09 27.36 -13.92
C THR A 300 2.30 26.60 -12.86
N ILE A 301 1.21 27.22 -12.41
CA ILE A 301 0.24 26.69 -11.44
C ILE A 301 -1.16 27.13 -11.84
N PHE A 302 -2.13 26.23 -11.70
CA PHE A 302 -3.53 26.51 -11.99
C PHE A 302 -4.46 25.70 -11.09
N THR A 303 -5.51 26.34 -10.58
CA THR A 303 -6.55 25.67 -9.78
C THR A 303 -7.78 25.41 -10.63
N VAL A 304 -8.05 24.14 -10.90
CA VAL A 304 -9.26 23.68 -11.56
C VAL A 304 -10.39 23.66 -10.55
N THR A 305 -11.55 24.25 -10.87
CA THR A 305 -12.70 24.39 -9.96
C THR A 305 -14.02 23.83 -10.54
N THR A 306 -13.95 23.20 -11.71
CA THR A 306 -15.11 22.77 -12.50
C THR A 306 -15.32 21.25 -12.52
N LEU A 307 -14.59 20.50 -11.69
CA LEU A 307 -14.67 19.04 -11.65
C LEU A 307 -15.89 18.56 -10.87
N GLN A 308 -16.36 17.36 -11.18
CA GLN A 308 -17.46 16.72 -10.46
C GLN A 308 -16.94 15.89 -9.29
N ALA A 309 -17.64 15.92 -8.17
CA ALA A 309 -17.30 15.17 -6.97
C ALA A 309 -17.28 13.65 -7.15
N GLY A 310 -16.44 12.97 -6.37
CA GLY A 310 -16.28 11.52 -6.35
C GLY A 310 -15.84 10.91 -7.68
N THR A 311 -15.28 11.71 -8.58
CA THR A 311 -15.01 11.31 -9.96
C THR A 311 -13.51 11.31 -10.25
N GLY A 312 -13.04 10.27 -10.94
CA GLY A 312 -11.67 10.18 -11.45
C GLY A 312 -11.46 11.07 -12.67
N TYR A 313 -10.31 11.75 -12.75
CA TYR A 313 -9.89 12.55 -13.90
C TYR A 313 -8.41 12.33 -14.22
N ARG A 314 -8.08 12.53 -15.50
CA ARG A 314 -6.71 12.71 -15.99
C ARG A 314 -6.52 14.14 -16.46
N LEU A 315 -5.42 14.77 -16.07
CA LEU A 315 -5.09 16.16 -16.38
C LEU A 315 -3.85 16.25 -17.28
N TRP A 316 -3.88 17.20 -18.21
CA TRP A 316 -2.78 17.53 -19.13
C TRP A 316 -2.57 19.04 -19.22
N ILE A 317 -1.34 19.44 -19.55
CA ILE A 317 -0.98 20.84 -19.79
C ILE A 317 -0.35 20.97 -21.17
N SER A 318 -0.66 22.05 -21.90
CA SER A 318 0.01 22.42 -23.15
C SER A 318 0.39 23.89 -23.11
N ALA A 319 1.66 24.20 -23.36
CA ALA A 319 2.15 25.57 -23.49
C ALA A 319 1.77 26.19 -24.84
N TYR A 320 1.62 27.51 -24.89
CA TYR A 320 1.45 28.25 -26.14
C TYR A 320 2.26 29.54 -26.17
N ASP A 321 2.77 29.89 -27.35
CA ASP A 321 3.59 31.09 -27.58
C ASP A 321 2.79 32.27 -28.19
N ALA A 322 3.47 33.39 -28.39
CA ALA A 322 2.90 34.62 -28.95
C ALA A 322 2.51 34.50 -30.44
N ALA A 323 3.12 33.58 -31.18
CA ALA A 323 2.80 33.27 -32.56
C ALA A 323 1.63 32.27 -32.70
N GLY A 324 1.20 31.69 -31.57
CA GLY A 324 0.09 30.76 -31.48
C GLY A 324 0.46 29.30 -31.61
N ASN A 325 1.75 28.95 -31.69
CA ASN A 325 2.13 27.55 -31.71
C ASN A 325 1.88 26.94 -30.34
N ARG A 326 1.40 25.68 -30.33
CA ARG A 326 1.13 24.93 -29.11
C ARG A 326 2.15 23.82 -28.96
N GLY A 327 2.74 23.75 -27.79
CA GLY A 327 3.58 22.64 -27.39
C GLY A 327 2.77 21.36 -27.21
N SER A 328 3.46 20.23 -27.19
CA SER A 328 2.82 18.94 -26.90
C SER A 328 2.13 18.98 -25.53
N ILE A 329 1.02 18.24 -25.40
CA ILE A 329 0.44 17.99 -24.08
C ILE A 329 1.47 17.28 -23.19
N SER A 330 1.41 17.55 -21.89
CA SER A 330 2.34 16.98 -20.92
C SER A 330 2.40 15.45 -21.01
N GLY A 331 3.59 14.89 -20.78
CA GLY A 331 3.91 13.48 -21.03
C GLY A 331 3.01 12.43 -20.36
N VAL A 332 3.14 11.18 -20.80
CA VAL A 332 2.47 10.00 -20.22
C VAL A 332 3.38 9.43 -19.12
N PRO A 333 2.87 9.16 -17.89
CA PRO A 333 1.47 9.15 -17.52
C PRO A 333 0.88 10.54 -17.22
N PRO A 334 -0.39 10.80 -17.60
CA PRO A 334 -1.08 12.02 -17.21
C PRO A 334 -1.22 12.10 -15.69
N ALA A 335 -1.35 13.31 -15.16
CA ALA A 335 -1.64 13.46 -13.74
C ALA A 335 -3.05 12.94 -13.45
N HIS A 336 -3.11 11.83 -12.72
CA HIS A 336 -4.37 11.17 -12.35
C HIS A 336 -4.84 11.66 -10.98
N ILE A 337 -6.12 11.97 -10.87
CA ILE A 337 -6.76 12.35 -9.62
C ILE A 337 -8.13 11.72 -9.47
N THR A 338 -8.61 11.61 -8.24
CA THR A 338 -10.04 11.39 -7.94
C THR A 338 -10.50 12.49 -7.00
N THR A 339 -11.46 13.31 -7.42
CA THR A 339 -12.05 14.37 -6.58
C THR A 339 -12.78 13.76 -5.39
N LEU A 340 -12.84 14.50 -4.27
CA LEU A 340 -13.55 14.06 -3.06
C LEU A 340 -15.07 13.90 -3.33
N THR A 341 -15.76 13.02 -2.60
CA THR A 341 -17.22 12.88 -2.71
C THR A 341 -17.93 14.06 -2.04
N GLY A 342 -18.87 14.69 -2.73
CA GLY A 342 -19.53 15.91 -2.29
C GLY A 342 -20.54 15.65 -1.19
N THR A 343 -20.23 16.07 0.03
CA THR A 343 -21.21 16.35 1.07
C THR A 343 -21.14 17.83 1.41
N VAL A 344 -22.29 18.50 1.53
CA VAL A 344 -22.38 19.86 2.09
C VAL A 344 -21.67 19.86 3.42
N ASP A 345 -20.79 20.84 3.63
CA ASP A 345 -20.03 20.90 4.86
C ASP A 345 -20.93 21.15 6.07
N VAL A 346 -20.89 20.26 7.07
CA VAL A 346 -21.49 20.54 8.37
C VAL A 346 -20.64 21.62 9.05
N PRO A 347 -21.22 22.69 9.62
CA PRO A 347 -20.46 23.67 10.38
C PRO A 347 -19.62 23.02 11.49
N ILE A 348 -18.41 23.51 11.66
CA ILE A 348 -17.49 23.02 12.69
C ILE A 348 -18.03 23.41 14.05
N SER A 349 -18.22 22.44 14.94
CA SER A 349 -18.54 22.67 16.34
C SER A 349 -17.77 21.74 17.26
N GLY A 350 -17.48 22.21 18.48
CA GLY A 350 -16.78 21.42 19.50
C GLY A 350 -15.35 21.04 19.14
N LEU A 351 -14.59 21.95 18.51
CA LEU A 351 -13.15 21.76 18.30
C LEU A 351 -12.44 21.63 19.65
N ALA A 352 -11.74 20.53 19.86
CA ALA A 352 -10.93 20.26 21.04
C ALA A 352 -9.51 19.85 20.63
N ALA A 353 -8.52 20.35 21.37
CA ALA A 353 -7.10 20.07 21.16
C ALA A 353 -6.51 19.39 22.39
N THR A 354 -5.87 18.24 22.20
CA THR A 354 -5.18 17.48 23.25
C THR A 354 -3.75 17.16 22.82
N ASN A 355 -2.88 16.84 23.78
CA ASN A 355 -1.50 16.47 23.51
C ASN A 355 -1.04 15.34 24.46
N SER A 356 0.06 14.68 24.10
CA SER A 356 0.64 13.56 24.86
C SER A 356 1.69 13.96 25.90
N SER A 357 1.77 15.24 26.27
CA SER A 357 2.76 15.72 27.23
C SER A 357 2.44 15.26 28.67
N PRO A 358 3.42 15.23 29.59
CA PRO A 358 4.80 15.69 29.44
C PRO A 358 5.67 14.81 28.52
N THR A 359 6.51 15.42 27.67
CA THR A 359 7.50 14.73 26.82
C THR A 359 8.92 15.25 27.08
N LEU A 360 9.95 14.47 26.74
CA LEU A 360 11.34 14.90 26.89
C LEU A 360 11.81 15.76 25.70
N LEU A 361 12.75 16.68 25.95
CA LEU A 361 13.38 17.49 24.92
C LEU A 361 13.94 16.62 23.79
N GLY A 362 13.64 16.98 22.54
CA GLY A 362 14.07 16.19 21.38
C GLY A 362 13.22 14.96 21.07
N LEU A 363 12.27 14.59 21.93
CA LEU A 363 11.26 13.57 21.62
C LEU A 363 9.99 14.21 21.03
N PRO A 364 9.31 13.54 20.09
CA PRO A 364 8.09 14.05 19.51
C PRO A 364 6.93 14.06 20.53
N THR A 365 6.27 15.21 20.68
CA THR A 365 4.98 15.35 21.33
C THR A 365 3.87 15.13 20.30
N LEU A 366 2.93 14.23 20.59
CA LEU A 366 1.76 13.99 19.75
C LEU A 366 0.65 14.99 20.08
N PHE A 367 0.07 15.61 19.08
CA PHE A 367 -1.08 16.51 19.17
C PHE A 367 -2.26 15.92 18.42
N THR A 368 -3.46 16.08 18.99
CA THR A 368 -4.70 15.57 18.41
C THR A 368 -5.78 16.64 18.46
N ALA A 369 -6.43 16.87 17.32
CA ALA A 369 -7.59 17.73 17.18
C ALA A 369 -8.82 16.88 16.89
N THR A 370 -9.91 17.16 17.59
CA THR A 370 -11.20 16.51 17.36
C THR A 370 -12.28 17.57 17.24
N VAL A 371 -13.36 17.26 16.52
CA VAL A 371 -14.55 18.10 16.40
C VAL A 371 -15.78 17.28 16.78
N ALA A 372 -16.74 17.90 17.46
CA ALA A 372 -18.02 17.26 17.79
C ALA A 372 -18.94 17.17 16.55
N SER A 373 -18.84 18.15 15.66
CA SER A 373 -19.44 18.12 14.32
C SER A 373 -18.57 18.88 13.31
N GLY A 374 -18.64 18.49 12.05
CA GLY A 374 -17.92 19.14 10.97
C GLY A 374 -17.58 18.11 9.89
N THR A 375 -17.67 18.47 8.61
CA THR A 375 -17.19 17.63 7.51
C THR A 375 -16.18 18.40 6.68
N ASN A 376 -15.28 17.68 6.01
CA ASN A 376 -14.14 18.22 5.23
C ASN A 376 -13.32 19.26 6.01
N VAL A 377 -13.04 18.96 7.27
CA VAL A 377 -12.31 19.85 8.18
C VAL A 377 -10.81 19.68 7.95
N ASN A 378 -10.13 20.75 7.57
CA ASN A 378 -8.67 20.82 7.54
C ASN A 378 -8.15 21.39 8.87
N PHE A 379 -7.13 20.78 9.45
CA PHE A 379 -6.52 21.21 10.71
C PHE A 379 -5.12 21.74 10.47
N VAL A 380 -4.88 22.98 10.86
CA VAL A 380 -3.56 23.64 10.82
C VAL A 380 -3.14 23.96 12.23
N TRP A 381 -1.98 23.47 12.64
CA TRP A 381 -1.37 23.69 13.94
C TRP A 381 -0.29 24.77 13.83
N GLU A 382 -0.30 25.70 14.79
CA GLU A 382 0.71 26.74 14.98
C GLU A 382 1.30 26.59 16.38
N PHE A 383 2.62 26.49 16.43
CA PHE A 383 3.39 26.37 17.68
C PHE A 383 3.99 27.72 18.07
N ASP A 384 4.30 27.90 19.35
CA ASP A 384 4.90 29.14 19.87
C ASP A 384 6.36 29.36 19.45
N ASP A 385 7.00 28.34 18.87
CA ASP A 385 8.32 28.45 18.22
C ASP A 385 8.26 28.99 16.78
N GLY A 386 7.06 29.29 16.26
CA GLY A 386 6.82 29.81 14.91
C GLY A 386 6.76 28.75 13.82
N SER A 387 6.86 27.47 14.17
CA SER A 387 6.62 26.36 13.25
C SER A 387 5.13 26.03 13.12
N GLY A 388 4.78 25.19 12.14
CA GLY A 388 3.41 24.73 11.95
C GLY A 388 3.33 23.38 11.25
N ASN A 389 2.22 22.68 11.46
CA ASN A 389 1.94 21.35 10.90
C ASN A 389 0.47 21.24 10.48
N THR A 390 0.13 20.26 9.63
CA THR A 390 -1.25 20.03 9.20
C THR A 390 -1.68 18.59 9.42
N GLY A 391 -2.89 18.38 9.95
CA GLY A 391 -3.43 17.06 10.25
C GLY A 391 -4.28 17.05 11.52
N ASP A 392 -5.21 16.10 11.62
CA ASP A 392 -6.01 15.84 12.82
C ASP A 392 -5.17 15.20 13.94
N VAL A 393 -4.16 14.42 13.58
CA VAL A 393 -3.11 13.91 14.47
C VAL A 393 -1.74 14.24 13.88
N ILE A 394 -0.91 14.95 14.63
CA ILE A 394 0.45 15.34 14.20
C ILE A 394 1.45 15.14 15.33
N SER A 395 2.73 15.06 14.99
CA SER A 395 3.84 15.06 15.96
C SER A 395 4.70 16.30 15.77
N HIS A 396 5.12 16.92 16.87
CA HIS A 396 6.08 18.04 16.87
C HIS A 396 7.15 17.84 17.93
N THR A 397 8.38 18.23 17.62
CA THR A 397 9.52 18.13 18.55
C THR A 397 10.00 19.53 18.91
N PHE A 398 9.88 19.90 20.18
CA PHE A 398 10.33 21.19 20.68
C PHE A 398 11.85 21.21 20.91
N ALA A 399 12.48 22.34 20.59
CA ALA A 399 13.92 22.55 20.72
C ALA A 399 14.34 23.15 22.08
N ILE A 400 13.37 23.56 22.91
CA ILE A 400 13.60 24.09 24.25
C ILE A 400 12.68 23.38 25.27
N THR A 401 13.08 23.38 26.54
CA THR A 401 12.26 22.86 27.63
C THR A 401 11.29 23.92 28.14
N GLY A 402 10.19 23.48 28.75
CA GLY A 402 9.18 24.36 29.33
C GLY A 402 7.76 24.06 28.84
N THR A 403 6.84 24.97 29.15
CA THR A 403 5.45 24.89 28.69
C THR A 403 5.28 25.59 27.35
N HIS A 404 4.72 24.89 26.37
CA HIS A 404 4.48 25.40 25.03
C HIS A 404 3.00 25.56 24.75
N ILE A 405 2.58 26.76 24.33
CA ILE A 405 1.18 27.01 23.93
C ILE A 405 1.05 26.72 22.44
N THR A 406 0.14 25.82 22.10
CA THR A 406 -0.09 25.41 20.72
C THR A 406 -1.54 25.72 20.32
N THR A 407 -1.72 26.27 19.13
CA THR A 407 -3.04 26.60 18.57
C THR A 407 -3.35 25.70 17.38
N VAL A 408 -4.57 25.17 17.30
CA VAL A 408 -5.09 24.51 16.10
C VAL A 408 -6.24 25.31 15.51
N THR A 409 -6.19 25.49 14.20
CA THR A 409 -7.24 26.10 13.38
C THR A 409 -7.89 25.02 12.52
N ALA A 410 -9.16 24.74 12.80
CA ALA A 410 -9.99 23.86 11.99
C ALA A 410 -10.78 24.68 10.96
N THR A 411 -10.67 24.37 9.67
CA THR A 411 -11.32 25.13 8.59
C THR A 411 -12.05 24.21 7.62
N ASN A 412 -13.26 24.59 7.23
CA ASN A 412 -14.00 24.01 6.12
C ASN A 412 -14.77 25.11 5.37
N ASN A 413 -15.62 24.74 4.40
CA ASN A 413 -16.34 25.73 3.59
C ASN A 413 -17.44 26.50 4.35
N GLN A 414 -17.77 26.12 5.59
CA GLN A 414 -18.74 26.85 6.43
C GLN A 414 -18.07 27.84 7.39
N GLY A 415 -16.75 27.77 7.59
CA GLY A 415 -16.02 28.68 8.47
C GLY A 415 -14.75 28.08 9.04
N SER A 416 -14.19 28.81 10.00
CA SER A 416 -12.97 28.43 10.70
C SER A 416 -13.16 28.62 12.21
N VAL A 417 -12.65 27.69 13.01
CA VAL A 417 -12.69 27.71 14.48
C VAL A 417 -11.30 27.38 15.01
N THR A 418 -10.89 28.00 16.11
CA THR A 418 -9.58 27.78 16.75
C THR A 418 -9.71 27.21 18.15
N ALA A 419 -8.77 26.35 18.56
CA ALA A 419 -8.62 25.85 19.92
C ALA A 419 -7.13 25.83 20.32
N THR A 420 -6.84 25.84 21.62
CA THR A 420 -5.47 25.84 22.15
C THR A 420 -5.23 24.69 23.11
N THR A 421 -3.99 24.19 23.18
CA THR A 421 -3.53 23.21 24.17
C THR A 421 -2.15 23.61 24.69
N VAL A 422 -1.78 23.15 25.89
CA VAL A 422 -0.48 23.42 26.52
C VAL A 422 0.29 22.11 26.62
N ALA A 423 1.47 22.05 26.00
CA ALA A 423 2.36 20.90 26.06
C ALA A 423 3.53 21.17 27.03
N GLU A 424 3.83 20.24 27.92
CA GLU A 424 4.99 20.33 28.82
C GLU A 424 6.19 19.53 28.28
N VAL A 425 7.32 20.20 28.09
CA VAL A 425 8.58 19.60 27.61
C VAL A 425 9.62 19.61 28.71
N LEU A 426 9.96 18.42 29.20
CA LEU A 426 10.92 18.20 30.26
C LEU A 426 12.33 17.99 29.68
N ALA A 427 13.37 18.28 30.45
CA ALA A 427 14.72 17.87 30.07
C ALA A 427 14.82 16.33 30.06
N PRO A 428 15.57 15.70 29.14
CA PRO A 428 15.78 14.26 29.15
C PRO A 428 16.44 13.87 30.49
N PRO A 429 16.05 12.75 31.12
CA PRO A 429 16.79 12.22 32.24
C PRO A 429 18.21 11.91 31.75
N ILE A 430 19.22 12.26 32.55
CA ILE A 430 20.62 11.97 32.24
C ILE A 430 20.75 10.43 32.18
N SER A 431 20.80 9.87 30.97
CA SER A 431 21.15 8.46 30.77
C SER A 431 22.67 8.36 30.73
N ASN A 432 23.25 7.97 31.85
CA ASN A 432 24.65 7.64 31.97
C ASN A 432 24.80 6.12 31.88
N THR A 433 25.49 5.64 30.86
CA THR A 433 26.12 4.32 30.96
C THR A 433 27.60 4.58 30.80
N ASN A 434 28.24 5.03 31.87
CA ASN A 434 29.69 5.16 31.84
C ASN A 434 30.26 3.74 32.02
N LEU A 435 31.18 3.37 31.14
CA LEU A 435 31.93 2.13 31.22
C LEU A 435 33.19 2.39 32.05
N ILE A 436 33.34 1.64 33.14
CA ILE A 436 34.57 1.58 33.94
C ILE A 436 35.34 0.33 33.54
N SER A 437 36.54 0.50 33.00
CA SER A 437 37.46 -0.57 32.66
C SER A 437 38.69 -0.54 33.56
N VAL A 438 39.24 -1.70 33.89
CA VAL A 438 40.43 -1.87 34.72
C VAL A 438 41.49 -2.62 33.93
N GLU A 439 42.71 -2.09 33.87
CA GLU A 439 43.84 -2.69 33.17
C GLU A 439 45.05 -2.84 34.14
N PRO A 440 45.65 -4.03 34.28
CA PRO A 440 45.23 -5.29 33.68
C PRO A 440 43.87 -5.76 34.24
N PRO A 441 43.08 -6.54 33.48
CA PRO A 441 41.73 -6.95 33.86
C PRO A 441 41.68 -7.85 35.11
N LEU A 442 42.79 -8.51 35.44
CA LEU A 442 42.98 -9.21 36.70
C LEU A 442 44.34 -8.80 37.32
N PRO A 443 44.38 -7.67 38.04
CA PRO A 443 45.62 -7.14 38.57
C PRO A 443 46.14 -7.99 39.72
N THR A 444 47.45 -8.16 39.76
CA THR A 444 48.16 -8.75 40.88
C THR A 444 48.50 -7.68 41.92
N ASN A 445 48.82 -8.10 43.14
CA ASN A 445 49.27 -7.21 44.21
C ASN A 445 50.61 -6.50 43.93
N SER A 446 51.26 -6.76 42.80
CA SER A 446 52.43 -6.05 42.30
C SER A 446 52.16 -5.09 41.14
N ASP A 447 50.96 -5.13 40.55
CA ASP A 447 50.67 -4.37 39.34
C ASP A 447 50.32 -2.91 39.63
N LEU A 448 50.73 -2.02 38.71
CA LEU A 448 50.17 -0.68 38.62
C LEU A 448 48.86 -0.77 37.83
N ILE A 449 47.76 -0.34 38.43
CA ILE A 449 46.41 -0.56 37.89
C ILE A 449 45.90 0.73 37.25
N THR A 450 45.51 0.65 36.00
CA THR A 450 44.86 1.74 35.27
C THR A 450 43.35 1.56 35.30
N ILE A 451 42.62 2.49 35.91
CA ILE A 451 41.17 2.55 35.82
C ILE A 451 40.81 3.59 34.76
N THR A 452 40.13 3.17 33.70
CA THR A 452 39.63 4.06 32.64
C THR A 452 38.12 4.20 32.78
N VAL A 453 37.65 5.43 32.88
CA VAL A 453 36.22 5.75 32.81
C VAL A 453 35.95 6.35 31.45
N SER A 454 34.97 5.80 30.74
CA SER A 454 34.57 6.27 29.41
C SER A 454 33.06 6.31 29.28
N GLY A 455 32.56 7.13 28.37
CA GLY A 455 31.14 7.21 28.10
C GLY A 455 30.83 8.04 26.86
N VAL A 456 29.56 8.11 26.52
CA VAL A 456 29.03 8.97 25.46
C VAL A 456 28.01 9.90 26.11
N TYR A 457 28.28 11.20 26.11
CA TYR A 457 27.22 12.17 26.43
C TYR A 457 26.49 12.54 25.15
N THR A 458 25.18 12.71 25.27
CA THR A 458 24.33 13.28 24.21
C THR A 458 24.46 14.79 24.12
N ASN A 459 25.34 15.42 24.93
CA ASN A 459 25.54 16.85 24.96
C ASN A 459 27.04 17.24 24.97
N SER A 460 27.32 18.50 24.64
CA SER A 460 28.67 19.06 24.47
C SER A 460 29.48 19.24 25.76
N CYS A 461 28.97 18.79 26.91
CA CYS A 461 29.61 18.94 28.21
C CYS A 461 30.38 17.65 28.55
N THR A 462 31.65 17.60 28.17
CA THR A 462 32.49 16.42 28.43
C THR A 462 33.03 16.46 29.87
N PRO A 463 32.91 15.37 30.65
CA PRO A 463 33.53 15.32 31.96
C PRO A 463 35.05 15.17 31.85
N VAL A 464 35.73 15.82 32.79
CA VAL A 464 37.17 15.76 32.96
C VAL A 464 37.46 15.23 34.36
N TYR A 465 38.51 14.43 34.49
CA TYR A 465 38.98 13.94 35.78
C TYR A 465 39.23 15.11 36.75
N ALA A 466 38.69 15.01 37.98
CA ALA A 466 38.92 16.00 39.02
C ALA A 466 39.80 15.44 40.15
N SER A 467 39.39 14.33 40.78
CA SER A 467 40.19 13.70 41.84
C SER A 467 39.85 12.22 42.05
N HIS A 468 40.70 11.47 42.76
CA HIS A 468 40.37 10.15 43.27
C HIS A 468 40.89 9.94 44.69
N GLN A 469 40.27 9.04 45.44
CA GLN A 469 40.68 8.60 46.79
C GLN A 469 40.46 7.09 46.94
N LEU A 470 41.35 6.43 47.68
CA LEU A 470 41.21 5.02 48.08
C LEU A 470 41.01 4.96 49.60
N VAL A 471 39.85 4.45 50.04
CA VAL A 471 39.53 4.20 51.46
C VAL A 471 38.84 2.86 51.58
N ASP A 472 39.38 1.98 52.42
CA ASP A 472 38.79 0.66 52.76
C ASP A 472 38.29 -0.14 51.54
N HIS A 473 39.19 -0.40 50.59
CA HIS A 473 38.91 -1.12 49.33
C HIS A 473 37.89 -0.45 48.38
N VAL A 474 37.49 0.80 48.66
CA VAL A 474 36.66 1.62 47.76
C VAL A 474 37.51 2.71 47.12
N ILE A 475 37.55 2.73 45.79
CA ILE A 475 38.22 3.74 44.97
C ILE A 475 37.16 4.71 44.48
N SER A 476 37.09 5.90 45.07
CA SER A 476 36.17 6.95 44.66
C SER A 476 36.85 7.84 43.62
N ILE A 477 36.30 7.92 42.41
CA ILE A 477 36.78 8.76 41.31
C ILE A 477 35.72 9.84 41.03
N VAL A 478 36.11 11.11 41.12
CA VAL A 478 35.22 12.24 40.88
C VAL A 478 35.63 12.92 39.58
N GLY A 479 34.67 13.05 38.65
CA GLY A 479 34.81 13.91 37.47
C GLY A 479 34.05 15.22 37.64
N GLN A 480 34.45 16.25 36.88
CA GLN A 480 33.76 17.53 36.78
C GLN A 480 33.39 17.81 35.32
N LEU A 481 32.19 18.36 35.09
CA LEU A 481 31.76 18.76 33.75
C LEU A 481 32.53 20.02 33.30
N SER A 482 33.10 19.96 32.10
CA SER A 482 33.82 21.07 31.47
C SER A 482 33.02 21.62 30.29
N GLY A 483 32.60 22.89 30.32
CA GLY A 483 31.89 23.59 29.23
C GLY A 483 31.34 24.96 29.64
N GLU A 484 31.13 25.88 28.68
CA GLU A 484 30.39 27.14 28.92
C GLU A 484 28.92 26.83 29.26
N LEU A 485 28.24 27.76 29.94
CA LEU A 485 26.96 27.64 30.69
C LEU A 485 25.76 26.89 30.05
N PHE A 486 25.85 26.38 28.82
CA PHE A 486 24.78 25.71 28.09
C PHE A 486 25.31 24.52 27.27
N CYS A 487 24.85 23.30 27.57
CA CYS A 487 25.22 22.08 26.84
C CYS A 487 24.33 21.90 25.59
N LEU A 488 24.92 21.84 24.39
CA LEU A 488 24.22 21.58 23.12
C LEU A 488 24.16 20.08 22.82
N PRO A 489 23.12 19.54 22.15
CA PRO A 489 23.04 18.11 21.87
C PRO A 489 24.05 17.69 20.79
N VAL A 490 25.12 17.00 21.20
CA VAL A 490 26.15 16.42 20.33
C VAL A 490 26.61 15.11 20.98
N GLU A 491 26.65 14.03 20.21
CA GLU A 491 27.23 12.76 20.67
C GLU A 491 28.75 12.87 20.69
N THR A 492 29.33 13.21 21.85
CA THR A 492 30.79 13.22 22.03
C THR A 492 31.22 12.12 22.97
N ALA A 493 32.03 11.19 22.45
CA ALA A 493 32.71 10.18 23.26
C ALA A 493 33.84 10.84 24.08
N TRP A 494 33.99 10.41 25.33
CA TRP A 494 35.04 10.88 26.23
C TRP A 494 35.62 9.72 27.02
N SER A 495 36.86 9.88 27.47
CA SER A 495 37.51 8.96 28.39
C SER A 495 38.58 9.67 29.22
N TYR A 496 38.75 9.27 30.47
CA TYR A 496 39.92 9.60 31.24
C TYR A 496 40.38 8.41 32.08
N ALA A 497 41.69 8.35 32.36
CA ALA A 497 42.30 7.24 33.07
C ALA A 497 43.00 7.71 34.35
N VAL A 498 42.94 6.88 35.38
CA VAL A 498 43.55 7.11 36.70
C VAL A 498 44.39 5.89 37.06
N GLN A 499 45.61 6.14 37.54
CA GLN A 499 46.50 5.08 38.02
C GLN A 499 46.31 4.89 39.53
N VAL A 500 46.09 3.66 39.96
CA VAL A 500 45.97 3.25 41.37
C VAL A 500 46.82 2.01 41.63
N GLY A 501 47.38 1.88 42.83
CA GLY A 501 48.17 0.71 43.21
C GLY A 501 49.69 0.85 43.09
N PRO A 502 50.47 -0.18 43.50
CA PRO A 502 50.04 -1.55 43.80
C PRO A 502 49.11 -1.67 45.01
N LEU A 503 48.09 -2.52 44.89
CA LEU A 503 47.03 -2.72 45.89
C LEU A 503 47.20 -4.08 46.59
N PRO A 504 46.87 -4.21 47.89
CA PRO A 504 46.74 -5.51 48.53
C PRO A 504 45.77 -6.45 47.82
N THR A 505 45.90 -7.76 48.04
CA THR A 505 44.94 -8.73 47.51
C THR A 505 43.57 -8.52 48.16
N GLY A 506 42.52 -8.45 47.35
CA GLY A 506 41.18 -8.17 47.84
C GLY A 506 40.23 -7.76 46.71
N THR A 507 38.95 -7.69 47.03
CA THR A 507 37.94 -7.15 46.11
C THR A 507 37.84 -5.65 46.30
N TYR A 508 37.99 -4.90 45.23
CA TYR A 508 37.89 -3.44 45.21
C TYR A 508 36.61 -3.01 44.50
N THR A 509 36.00 -1.95 45.02
CA THR A 509 34.85 -1.30 44.39
C THR A 509 35.28 0.07 43.89
N VAL A 510 35.10 0.33 42.60
CA VAL A 510 35.25 1.66 41.99
C VAL A 510 33.91 2.36 42.05
N LEU A 511 33.87 3.52 42.70
CA LEU A 511 32.73 4.42 42.71
C LEU A 511 33.08 5.64 41.86
N HIS A 512 32.43 5.83 40.73
CA HIS A 512 32.63 7.00 39.89
C HIS A 512 31.45 7.97 40.06
N THR A 513 31.73 9.27 40.19
CA THR A 513 30.68 10.29 40.37
C THR A 513 30.92 11.52 39.49
N VAL A 514 29.90 11.92 38.72
CA VAL A 514 29.87 13.14 37.90
C VAL A 514 28.48 13.77 38.00
N GLY A 515 28.36 14.94 38.64
CA GLY A 515 27.04 15.51 38.93
C GLY A 515 26.21 14.57 39.82
N ASP A 516 24.98 14.26 39.42
CA ASP A 516 24.08 13.33 40.13
C ASP A 516 24.25 11.86 39.69
N VAL A 517 25.19 11.59 38.78
CA VAL A 517 25.48 10.26 38.25
C VAL A 517 26.44 9.52 39.16
N VAL A 518 26.11 8.27 39.52
CA VAL A 518 27.00 7.37 40.24
C VAL A 518 27.11 6.04 39.49
N ASP A 519 28.31 5.71 39.02
CA ASP A 519 28.60 4.41 38.41
C ASP A 519 29.44 3.57 39.36
N VAL A 520 29.23 2.25 39.33
CA VAL A 520 29.91 1.31 40.22
C VAL A 520 30.47 0.14 39.41
N ALA A 521 31.73 -0.19 39.63
CA ALA A 521 32.36 -1.40 39.11
C ALA A 521 33.16 -2.10 40.21
N THR A 522 33.35 -3.40 40.09
CA THR A 522 34.19 -4.17 41.02
C THR A 522 35.26 -4.92 40.26
N PHE A 523 36.44 -5.05 40.87
CA PHE A 523 37.52 -5.89 40.38
C PHE A 523 38.22 -6.57 41.55
N ILE A 524 38.99 -7.62 41.27
CA ILE A 524 39.70 -8.38 42.30
C ILE A 524 41.20 -8.23 42.04
N VAL A 525 41.95 -7.91 43.08
CA VAL A 525 43.41 -7.97 43.07
C VAL A 525 43.83 -9.33 43.63
N VAL A 526 44.57 -10.10 42.83
CA VAL A 526 45.05 -11.43 43.21
C VAL A 526 46.52 -11.40 43.63
N GLU A 527 47.00 -12.43 44.31
CA GLU A 527 48.41 -12.51 44.68
C GLU A 527 49.25 -12.75 43.42
N ALA A 528 50.34 -12.01 43.25
CA ALA A 528 51.25 -12.26 42.14
C ALA A 528 51.79 -13.70 42.21
N PRO A 529 51.73 -14.48 41.12
CA PRO A 529 52.13 -15.88 41.16
C PRO A 529 53.62 -16.01 41.50
N VAL A 530 53.93 -16.89 42.46
CA VAL A 530 55.30 -17.34 42.70
C VAL A 530 55.70 -18.22 41.51
N VAL A 531 56.72 -17.81 40.76
CA VAL A 531 57.19 -18.51 39.55
C VAL A 531 57.66 -19.93 39.89
N THR A 532 56.84 -20.94 39.61
CA THR A 532 57.18 -22.37 39.78
C THR A 532 56.82 -23.22 38.54
N GLY A 533 57.27 -22.84 37.35
CA GLY A 533 57.65 -23.76 36.24
C GLY A 533 56.68 -24.86 35.74
N GLN A 534 55.40 -24.85 36.10
CA GLN A 534 54.35 -25.71 35.55
C GLN A 534 53.18 -24.80 35.16
N GLY A 535 52.83 -24.78 33.88
CA GLY A 535 51.81 -23.89 33.31
C GLY A 535 50.43 -24.07 33.95
N VAL A 536 49.55 -23.08 33.74
CA VAL A 536 48.18 -23.06 34.28
C VAL A 536 47.23 -23.54 33.18
N PRO A 537 46.42 -24.60 33.41
CA PRO A 537 45.45 -25.04 32.42
C PRO A 537 44.40 -23.94 32.17
N PRO A 538 43.81 -23.86 30.97
CA PRO A 538 42.82 -22.85 30.64
C PRO A 538 41.59 -22.98 31.53
N SER A 539 40.96 -21.86 31.88
CA SER A 539 39.59 -21.81 32.37
C SER A 539 38.79 -20.95 31.40
N LEU A 540 37.71 -21.49 30.82
CA LEU A 540 36.96 -20.88 29.72
C LEU A 540 35.57 -20.43 30.19
N TRP A 541 35.17 -19.22 29.82
CA TRP A 541 33.84 -18.68 30.08
C TRP A 541 33.41 -17.68 28.99
N VAL A 542 32.13 -17.31 29.01
CA VAL A 542 31.57 -16.20 28.20
C VAL A 542 31.30 -15.01 29.11
N ASP A 543 31.42 -13.78 28.60
CA ASP A 543 31.14 -12.57 29.39
C ASP A 543 29.71 -12.61 29.97
N ALA A 544 29.57 -12.27 31.25
CA ALA A 544 28.31 -12.34 31.98
C ALA A 544 27.25 -11.37 31.44
N LEU A 545 27.65 -10.28 30.75
CA LEU A 545 26.72 -9.38 30.07
C LEU A 545 26.09 -10.00 28.80
N GLU A 546 26.75 -10.96 28.15
CA GLU A 546 26.26 -11.61 26.91
C GLU A 546 25.51 -12.93 27.17
N ALA A 547 25.61 -13.50 28.38
CA ALA A 547 25.15 -14.85 28.67
C ALA A 547 23.63 -15.03 28.88
N THR A 548 22.85 -13.96 29.03
CA THR A 548 21.47 -14.09 29.54
C THR A 548 20.39 -14.38 28.50
N THR A 549 20.67 -14.27 27.18
CA THR A 549 19.88 -14.89 26.09
C THR A 549 20.52 -14.59 24.73
N LEU A 550 21.35 -15.50 24.21
CA LEU A 550 21.93 -15.33 22.87
C LEU A 550 20.89 -15.64 21.78
N THR A 551 20.58 -14.64 20.96
CA THR A 551 19.67 -14.75 19.82
C THR A 551 20.37 -14.35 18.53
N ALA A 552 19.98 -14.98 17.42
CA ALA A 552 20.48 -14.67 16.08
C ALA A 552 19.34 -14.68 15.07
N ALA A 553 19.52 -14.07 13.90
CA ALA A 553 18.54 -14.07 12.81
C ALA A 553 19.13 -14.70 11.54
N VAL A 554 18.29 -15.38 10.76
CA VAL A 554 18.70 -15.95 9.46
C VAL A 554 19.18 -14.83 8.54
N GLY A 555 20.40 -14.97 8.02
CA GLY A 555 21.02 -14.01 7.10
C GLY A 555 21.78 -12.85 7.75
N GLU A 556 21.75 -12.71 9.08
CA GLU A 556 22.51 -11.69 9.81
C GLU A 556 23.79 -12.24 10.45
N LEU A 557 24.81 -11.40 10.58
CA LEU A 557 26.08 -11.78 11.20
C LEU A 557 25.93 -11.81 12.73
N PHE A 558 26.08 -13.01 13.30
CA PHE A 558 26.16 -13.24 14.74
C PHE A 558 27.62 -13.28 15.19
N THR A 559 27.94 -12.60 16.30
CA THR A 559 29.27 -12.60 16.93
C THR A 559 29.18 -12.77 18.45
N VAL A 560 30.06 -13.58 19.04
CA VAL A 560 30.19 -13.73 20.50
C VAL A 560 31.66 -13.95 20.86
N GLN A 561 32.11 -13.38 21.99
CA GLN A 561 33.50 -13.50 22.43
C GLN A 561 33.67 -14.56 23.53
N MET A 562 34.59 -15.51 23.30
CA MET A 562 35.04 -16.47 24.30
C MET A 562 36.24 -15.94 25.06
N LEU A 563 36.24 -16.11 26.38
CA LEU A 563 37.33 -15.67 27.24
C LEU A 563 37.91 -16.86 28.00
N ALA A 564 39.22 -17.07 27.89
CA ALA A 564 39.92 -18.06 28.69
C ALA A 564 41.22 -17.53 29.26
N VAL A 565 41.54 -17.95 30.48
CA VAL A 565 42.82 -17.66 31.15
C VAL A 565 43.59 -18.97 31.34
N GLY A 566 44.83 -19.00 30.87
CA GLY A 566 45.78 -20.12 31.03
C GLY A 566 47.19 -19.67 30.66
N ASP A 567 48.21 -20.40 31.12
CA ASP A 567 49.62 -20.14 30.83
C ASP A 567 50.30 -21.43 30.31
N PRO A 568 50.82 -21.47 29.06
CA PRO A 568 50.82 -20.39 28.06
C PRO A 568 49.40 -20.02 27.58
N PRO A 569 49.20 -18.87 26.92
CA PRO A 569 47.88 -18.44 26.46
C PRO A 569 47.16 -19.54 25.67
N PRO A 570 45.86 -19.77 25.94
CA PRO A 570 45.10 -20.81 25.27
C PRO A 570 44.81 -20.46 23.82
N THR A 571 44.68 -21.50 23.00
CA THR A 571 44.12 -21.43 21.65
C THR A 571 42.68 -21.95 21.67
N TYR A 572 41.81 -21.36 20.84
CA TYR A 572 40.39 -21.69 20.82
C TYR A 572 40.01 -22.57 19.63
N THR A 573 39.15 -23.55 19.87
CA THR A 573 38.63 -24.44 18.82
C THR A 573 37.15 -24.71 18.98
N LEU A 574 36.41 -24.76 17.87
CA LEU A 574 35.01 -25.20 17.88
C LEU A 574 34.95 -26.72 17.84
N MET A 575 34.31 -27.31 18.85
CA MET A 575 34.18 -28.76 18.97
C MET A 575 32.93 -29.30 18.29
N VAL A 576 31.82 -28.59 18.44
CA VAL A 576 30.52 -28.92 17.85
C VAL A 576 29.95 -27.60 17.35
N ALA A 577 29.70 -27.46 16.05
CA ALA A 577 29.21 -26.23 15.45
C ALA A 577 28.46 -26.51 14.13
N PRO A 578 27.49 -25.64 13.73
CA PRO A 578 26.86 -25.72 12.41
C PRO A 578 27.87 -25.41 11.29
N SER A 579 27.58 -25.86 10.07
CA SER A 579 28.53 -25.93 8.94
C SER A 579 29.04 -24.58 8.37
N ALA A 580 28.74 -23.46 9.03
CA ALA A 580 29.19 -22.11 8.64
C ALA A 580 29.70 -21.27 9.82
N MET A 581 29.77 -21.84 11.04
CA MET A 581 30.27 -21.14 12.21
C MET A 581 31.79 -21.30 12.31
N ALA A 582 32.49 -20.20 12.58
CA ALA A 582 33.94 -20.14 12.70
C ALA A 582 34.34 -19.49 14.03
N ILE A 583 35.52 -19.84 14.54
CA ILE A 583 36.15 -19.20 15.69
C ILE A 583 37.57 -18.77 15.31
N ASP A 584 37.96 -17.58 15.75
CA ASP A 584 39.35 -17.14 15.68
C ASP A 584 40.14 -17.86 16.80
N PRO A 585 41.18 -18.64 16.46
CA PRO A 585 41.91 -19.45 17.43
C PRO A 585 42.76 -18.64 18.41
N ASP A 586 43.08 -17.38 18.10
CA ASP A 586 43.91 -16.52 18.95
C ASP A 586 43.05 -15.57 19.81
N THR A 587 41.93 -15.09 19.26
CA THR A 587 41.08 -14.09 19.93
C THR A 587 39.82 -14.67 20.59
N GLY A 588 39.42 -15.89 20.22
CA GLY A 588 38.22 -16.54 20.75
C GLY A 588 36.90 -15.99 20.22
N ILE A 589 36.92 -15.11 19.22
CA ILE A 589 35.71 -14.53 18.61
C ILE A 589 35.06 -15.58 17.71
N VAL A 590 33.81 -15.93 18.01
CA VAL A 590 32.97 -16.76 17.16
C VAL A 590 32.19 -15.87 16.19
N THR A 591 32.16 -16.25 14.91
CA THR A 591 31.40 -15.58 13.85
C THR A 591 30.53 -16.59 13.10
N TRP A 592 29.29 -16.21 12.78
CA TRP A 592 28.35 -17.09 12.10
C TRP A 592 27.23 -16.31 11.39
N ILE A 593 26.84 -16.74 10.19
CA ILE A 593 25.63 -16.27 9.51
C ILE A 593 24.66 -17.46 9.41
N PRO A 594 23.57 -17.49 10.20
CA PRO A 594 22.62 -18.61 10.20
C PRO A 594 21.87 -18.74 8.88
N ALA A 595 21.67 -19.98 8.41
CA ALA A 595 20.84 -20.27 7.25
C ALA A 595 19.40 -20.64 7.68
N ALA A 596 18.46 -20.66 6.72
CA ALA A 596 17.06 -20.98 7.00
C ALA A 596 16.84 -22.37 7.64
N GLN A 597 17.78 -23.29 7.45
CA GLN A 597 17.76 -24.62 8.07
C GLN A 597 18.18 -24.63 9.55
N ASP A 598 18.81 -23.56 10.03
CA ASP A 598 19.33 -23.42 11.40
C ASP A 598 18.29 -22.75 12.34
N VAL A 599 17.09 -22.45 11.85
CA VAL A 599 15.99 -21.84 12.64
C VAL A 599 15.62 -22.73 13.83
N GLY A 600 15.56 -22.12 15.02
CA GLY A 600 15.33 -22.81 16.28
C GLY A 600 16.57 -22.81 17.18
N ARG A 601 16.63 -23.75 18.13
CA ARG A 601 17.74 -23.82 19.10
C ARG A 601 18.92 -24.57 18.51
N VAL A 602 20.07 -23.91 18.48
CA VAL A 602 21.34 -24.45 17.96
C VAL A 602 22.33 -24.52 19.12
N ASP A 603 22.88 -25.72 19.35
CA ASP A 603 23.89 -25.96 20.39
C ASP A 603 25.28 -25.98 19.76
N PHE A 604 26.23 -25.33 20.41
CA PHE A 604 27.64 -25.43 20.05
C PHE A 604 28.55 -25.41 21.28
N ALA A 605 29.78 -25.88 21.09
CA ALA A 605 30.77 -26.00 22.15
C ALA A 605 32.15 -25.52 21.67
N VAL A 606 32.83 -24.78 22.54
CA VAL A 606 34.20 -24.28 22.32
C VAL A 606 35.13 -24.89 23.35
N ARG A 607 36.36 -25.16 22.92
CA ARG A 607 37.48 -25.57 23.76
C ARG A 607 38.57 -24.52 23.75
N ALA A 608 39.09 -24.19 24.92
CA ALA A 608 40.34 -23.48 25.10
C ALA A 608 41.42 -24.47 25.51
N GLU A 609 42.55 -24.52 24.79
CA GLU A 609 43.62 -25.49 25.05
C GLU A 609 45.01 -24.82 25.05
N ASN A 610 45.84 -25.21 26.01
CA ASN A 610 47.27 -24.86 26.05
C ASN A 610 48.11 -26.09 26.46
N ALA A 611 49.43 -25.89 26.59
CA ALA A 611 50.34 -26.97 26.96
C ALA A 611 50.11 -27.58 28.37
N ALA A 612 49.35 -26.90 29.24
CA ALA A 612 49.03 -27.35 30.59
C ALA A 612 47.67 -28.07 30.69
N GLY A 613 46.76 -27.91 29.71
CA GLY A 613 45.48 -28.62 29.67
C GLY A 613 44.44 -27.95 28.75
N SER A 614 43.19 -28.36 28.87
CA SER A 614 42.07 -27.80 28.11
C SER A 614 40.83 -27.63 28.98
N ASP A 615 39.97 -26.68 28.63
CA ASP A 615 38.64 -26.49 29.21
C ASP A 615 37.59 -26.28 28.12
N ASP A 616 36.37 -26.79 28.35
CA ASP A 616 35.30 -26.86 27.37
C ASP A 616 34.06 -26.11 27.87
N TYR A 617 33.48 -25.27 27.02
CA TYR A 617 32.29 -24.50 27.33
C TYR A 617 31.23 -24.67 26.24
N ALA A 618 30.02 -25.08 26.64
CA ALA A 618 28.92 -25.37 25.73
C ALA A 618 27.70 -24.51 26.06
N PHE A 619 27.05 -23.95 25.04
CA PHE A 619 25.83 -23.17 25.17
C PHE A 619 24.99 -23.20 23.89
N SER A 620 23.86 -22.48 23.94
CA SER A 620 22.84 -22.51 22.89
C SER A 620 22.49 -21.12 22.42
N VAL A 621 22.22 -20.99 21.13
CA VAL A 621 21.69 -19.79 20.50
C VAL A 621 20.32 -20.10 19.91
N THR A 622 19.37 -19.18 20.05
CA THR A 622 18.05 -19.29 19.41
C THR A 622 18.03 -18.46 18.12
N VAL A 623 17.82 -19.13 16.98
CA VAL A 623 17.77 -18.48 15.66
C VAL A 623 16.33 -18.18 15.25
N ALA A 624 16.03 -16.90 15.02
CA ALA A 624 14.77 -16.42 14.48
C ALA A 624 14.74 -16.52 12.93
N PRO A 625 13.57 -16.78 12.32
CA PRO A 625 13.43 -16.75 10.86
C PRO A 625 13.69 -15.34 10.31
N ALA A 626 14.14 -15.26 9.05
CA ALA A 626 14.34 -13.97 8.36
C ALA A 626 13.01 -13.20 8.32
N GLU A 627 13.04 -11.91 8.69
CA GLU A 627 11.88 -11.05 8.51
C GLU A 627 11.56 -10.93 7.00
N PRO A 628 10.29 -11.03 6.58
CA PRO A 628 9.93 -10.84 5.19
C PRO A 628 10.24 -9.39 4.81
N ASP A 629 11.19 -9.23 3.89
CA ASP A 629 11.51 -7.94 3.29
C ASP A 629 10.21 -7.32 2.74
N GLY A 630 9.90 -6.10 3.19
CA GLY A 630 8.62 -5.42 2.99
C GLY A 630 8.37 -4.94 1.54
N SER A 631 8.84 -5.69 0.55
CA SER A 631 8.60 -5.41 -0.85
C SER A 631 8.26 -6.71 -1.61
N ASN A 632 7.12 -6.67 -2.30
CA ASN A 632 6.75 -7.50 -3.46
C ASN A 632 6.02 -8.82 -3.16
N ASN A 633 4.67 -8.73 -3.20
CA ASN A 633 3.70 -9.66 -3.82
C ASN A 633 2.59 -10.14 -2.88
N GLU A 634 1.42 -9.52 -3.01
CA GLU A 634 0.11 -10.11 -2.68
C GLU A 634 -0.14 -11.34 -3.58
N GLU A 635 0.44 -12.50 -3.28
CA GLU A 635 -0.09 -13.78 -3.73
C GLU A 635 0.49 -14.98 -2.95
N TYR A 636 0.31 -15.08 -1.63
CA TYR A 636 0.37 -16.36 -0.89
C TYR A 636 -0.31 -16.24 0.48
N TYR A 637 -1.64 -16.05 0.48
CA TYR A 637 -2.48 -16.30 1.66
C TYR A 637 -3.37 -17.51 1.40
N LEU A 638 -2.88 -18.70 1.78
CA LEU A 638 -3.73 -19.82 2.19
C LEU A 638 -3.10 -20.39 3.47
N PRO A 639 -3.60 -20.04 4.67
CA PRO A 639 -3.12 -20.65 5.89
C PRO A 639 -3.59 -22.10 5.98
N ILE A 640 -2.63 -22.92 6.36
CA ILE A 640 -2.74 -24.31 6.80
C ILE A 640 -3.80 -24.40 7.92
N ILE A 641 -5.06 -24.67 7.57
CA ILE A 641 -6.07 -25.22 8.47
C ILE A 641 -6.92 -26.20 7.66
N LEU A 642 -6.42 -27.42 7.46
CA LEU A 642 -7.23 -28.63 7.25
C LEU A 642 -6.33 -29.87 7.23
N GLN A 643 -5.79 -30.22 8.39
CA GLN A 643 -5.31 -31.59 8.66
C GLN A 643 -5.64 -32.03 10.09
N THR A 644 -6.93 -31.94 10.44
CA THR A 644 -7.55 -32.72 11.52
C THR A 644 -9.06 -32.72 11.29
N LEU A 645 -9.52 -33.60 10.39
CA LEU A 645 -10.84 -34.26 10.38
C LEU A 645 -11.04 -35.05 9.07
N LYS A 646 -10.55 -36.30 9.07
CA LYS A 646 -11.22 -37.47 8.49
C LYS A 646 -10.63 -38.74 9.08
#